data_AF-A0A926UTC4-F1
#
_entry.id   AF-A0A926UTC4-F1
#
_cell.length_a   1.000
_cell.length_b   1.000
_cell.length_c   1.000
_cell.angle_alpha   90.00
_cell.angle_beta   90.00
_cell.angle_gamma   90.00
#
_symmetry.space_group_name_H-M   'P 1'
#
loop_
_entity.id
_entity.type
_entity.pdbx_description
1 polymer ?
#
loop_
_entity_poly.entity_id
_entity_poly.type
_entity_poly.pdbx_seq_one_letter_code
_entity_poly.pdbx_strand_id
1 'polypeptide(L)'
;MPAQAQKFLAIAVNSNLDSNDRDSVITLREAIMLANGKLAVHQLTTAEARQVSPSSQPSPQRHDIDFRELSDPKILLQSALPDLITPIAIDGTTHPAYQSDRGFSVEIPIPKPVVTITPAPQVQIMRGLSITSDNVSIKGLSIYGFNSRHYETAVTPLGDIFISHRLPPPITTEQQPPAQFAPFHDRDRPAKRVIIEDNWLGIPPDGSMPAQPSAFGIYLFHGIQTNISRNLIANHQGSGIITAVDSRDSVIQQNVIQGNGFDGMPDAIRLEGNIDRMQIRSNIICGNAGAAVFLFKPEGAIRVQDNSVKFNSRFYRRSAIHLMGRGHIVSDNRISNQTGSGVTVEGFPGSDRNIIRQNQFQFIEGLDIDLIHRRNVGERDFRVGDGRNPKRDSYYRRVDTGNAAINSPEFLANVFNRIDGKVGIDGIADPHTEVDIYRVKGKGLAELLITIKTNAEGKFSHRFDNLQAGDTLSAIATDPEFGTSEPAHHVRIAELNQPVPVMPPDPRLSPQCTTPPPPPVDIEPPPPPPPPAPPTLQLPRQVHFALDEDFISKASAKVLDKIVMALKTYPSITLELIGHTDPRATDAYNIELGLRRSRSVSRYLRSQGVAPERIVVRSQGESQRLTNQSDVINYARDRRVEFFLFNTQGIEIQLIDQQEDIQIEGR
;
A
#
# COMPACT_ATOMS: atom_id res chain seq x y z
N MET A 1 8.72 53.86 8.77
CA MET A 1 7.55 53.65 7.89
C MET A 1 6.85 52.38 8.33
N PRO A 2 5.52 52.38 8.54
CA PRO A 2 4.82 51.14 8.90
C PRO A 2 4.91 50.16 7.72
N ALA A 3 5.22 48.90 8.01
CA ALA A 3 5.21 47.83 7.02
C ALA A 3 3.83 47.81 6.33
N GLN A 4 3.80 48.07 5.03
CA GLN A 4 2.58 47.98 4.24
C GLN A 4 2.11 46.53 4.34
N ALA A 5 0.97 46.29 4.99
CA ALA A 5 0.42 44.95 5.14
C ALA A 5 0.30 44.31 3.76
N GLN A 6 1.04 43.23 3.52
CA GLN A 6 0.98 42.49 2.26
C GLN A 6 -0.45 42.00 2.09
N LYS A 7 -1.19 42.60 1.15
CA LYS A 7 -2.56 42.19 0.83
C LYS A 7 -2.48 40.87 0.08
N PHE A 8 -3.10 39.83 0.63
CA PHE A 8 -3.28 38.57 -0.09
C PHE A 8 -4.07 38.78 -1.39
N LEU A 9 -3.76 37.96 -2.38
CA LEU A 9 -4.29 38.07 -3.74
C LEU A 9 -5.27 36.92 -4.01
N ALA A 10 -6.32 37.20 -4.76
CA ALA A 10 -7.11 36.22 -5.49
C ALA A 10 -6.72 36.28 -6.97
N ILE A 11 -6.27 35.16 -7.52
CA ILE A 11 -5.65 35.04 -8.85
C ILE A 11 -6.39 33.99 -9.66
N ALA A 12 -7.02 34.40 -10.76
CA ALA A 12 -7.71 33.49 -11.69
C ALA A 12 -6.74 33.01 -12.78
N VAL A 13 -6.43 31.72 -12.80
CA VAL A 13 -5.68 31.09 -13.90
C VAL A 13 -6.63 30.92 -15.08
N ASN A 14 -6.24 31.43 -16.25
CA ASN A 14 -7.05 31.37 -17.48
C ASN A 14 -6.30 30.76 -18.67
N SER A 15 -5.13 30.17 -18.44
CA SER A 15 -4.32 29.50 -19.46
C SER A 15 -3.70 28.21 -18.95
N ASN A 16 -3.64 27.22 -19.84
CA ASN A 16 -3.00 25.92 -19.61
C ASN A 16 -1.53 25.88 -20.02
N LEU A 17 -0.99 26.99 -20.51
CA LEU A 17 0.42 27.14 -20.86
C LEU A 17 1.30 27.13 -19.60
N ASP A 18 2.59 26.81 -19.79
CA ASP A 18 3.62 26.88 -18.74
C ASP A 18 4.73 27.86 -19.15
N SER A 19 4.40 29.15 -19.18
CA SER A 19 5.31 30.26 -19.48
C SER A 19 5.32 31.28 -18.34
N ASN A 20 6.22 32.27 -18.43
CA ASN A 20 6.25 33.45 -17.56
C ASN A 20 6.35 34.72 -18.42
N ASP A 21 5.85 34.63 -19.65
CA ASP A 21 5.87 35.71 -20.62
C ASP A 21 4.81 36.75 -20.24
N ARG A 22 5.07 38.03 -20.53
CA ARG A 22 4.08 39.09 -20.29
C ARG A 22 3.12 39.14 -21.47
N ASP A 23 1.93 38.58 -21.32
CA ASP A 23 0.96 38.45 -22.41
C ASP A 23 -0.48 38.74 -21.94
N SER A 24 -1.50 38.10 -22.54
CA SER A 24 -2.90 38.31 -22.20
C SER A 24 -3.50 37.30 -21.22
N VAL A 25 -2.70 36.36 -20.72
CA VAL A 25 -3.15 35.26 -19.87
C VAL A 25 -2.31 35.13 -18.60
N ILE A 26 -2.88 34.53 -17.57
CA ILE A 26 -2.19 34.13 -16.34
C ILE A 26 -2.11 32.61 -16.33
N THR A 27 -0.89 32.11 -16.37
CA THR A 27 -0.58 30.68 -16.16
C THR A 27 -0.54 30.34 -14.65
N LEU A 28 -0.60 29.05 -14.32
CA LEU A 28 -0.41 28.59 -12.93
C LEU A 28 0.97 29.00 -12.39
N ARG A 29 2.02 28.98 -13.22
CA ARG A 29 3.38 29.39 -12.84
C ARG A 29 3.39 30.85 -12.39
N GLU A 30 2.78 31.74 -13.16
CA GLU A 30 2.72 33.17 -12.84
C GLU A 30 1.87 33.44 -11.61
N ALA A 31 0.75 32.73 -11.46
CA ALA A 31 -0.09 32.82 -10.28
C ALA A 31 0.69 32.48 -9.00
N ILE A 32 1.50 31.41 -9.05
CA ILE A 32 2.39 31.05 -7.94
C ILE A 32 3.49 32.11 -7.75
N MET A 33 4.09 32.64 -8.81
CA MET A 33 5.11 33.70 -8.72
C MET A 33 4.56 35.00 -8.11
N LEU A 34 3.32 35.37 -8.43
CA LEU A 34 2.59 36.50 -7.86
C LEU A 34 2.35 36.30 -6.36
N ALA A 35 1.82 35.13 -5.97
CA ALA A 35 1.60 34.80 -4.57
C ALA A 35 2.92 34.81 -3.77
N ASN A 36 3.99 34.27 -4.35
CA ASN A 36 5.32 34.28 -3.75
C ASN A 36 5.99 35.67 -3.71
N GLY A 37 5.40 36.70 -4.33
CA GLY A 37 5.99 38.03 -4.46
C GLY A 37 7.24 38.07 -5.36
N LYS A 38 7.43 37.05 -6.20
CA LYS A 38 8.51 36.98 -7.21
C LYS A 38 8.15 37.69 -8.52
N LEU A 39 6.86 37.81 -8.79
CA LEU A 39 6.29 38.65 -9.84
C LEU A 39 5.43 39.72 -9.15
N ALA A 40 5.65 40.99 -9.45
CA ALA A 40 4.89 42.08 -8.85
C ALA A 40 3.70 42.47 -9.74
N VAL A 41 2.56 42.82 -9.13
CA VAL A 41 1.33 43.17 -9.87
C VAL A 41 1.52 44.30 -10.88
N HIS A 42 2.40 45.27 -10.60
CA HIS A 42 2.69 46.38 -11.52
C HIS A 42 3.52 45.97 -12.76
N GLN A 43 4.09 44.76 -12.76
CA GLN A 43 4.81 44.19 -13.90
C GLN A 43 3.88 43.46 -14.86
N LEU A 44 2.63 43.23 -14.46
CA LEU A 44 1.62 42.56 -15.29
C LEU A 44 1.14 43.45 -16.43
N THR A 45 0.75 42.84 -17.54
CA THR A 45 0.01 43.56 -18.59
C THR A 45 -1.37 43.98 -18.08
N THR A 46 -2.04 44.88 -18.80
CA THR A 46 -3.43 45.27 -18.47
C THR A 46 -4.40 44.09 -18.53
N ALA A 47 -4.14 43.07 -19.35
CA ALA A 47 -4.99 41.89 -19.46
C ALA A 47 -4.76 40.95 -18.28
N GLU A 48 -3.50 40.63 -17.95
CA GLU A 48 -3.11 39.84 -16.78
C GLU A 48 -3.62 40.46 -15.47
N ALA A 49 -3.47 41.77 -15.31
CA ALA A 49 -3.89 42.49 -14.11
C ALA A 49 -5.41 42.39 -13.83
N ARG A 50 -6.24 42.08 -14.84
CA ARG A 50 -7.68 41.86 -14.64
C ARG A 50 -7.98 40.54 -13.92
N GLN A 51 -7.07 39.58 -13.98
CA GLN A 51 -7.19 38.29 -13.31
C GLN A 51 -6.66 38.30 -11.88
N VAL A 52 -6.11 39.43 -11.43
CA VAL A 52 -5.54 39.58 -10.10
C VAL A 52 -6.35 40.62 -9.33
N SER A 53 -6.89 40.21 -8.20
CA SER A 53 -7.63 41.09 -7.30
C SER A 53 -7.14 40.93 -5.86
N PRO A 54 -7.34 41.91 -4.98
CA PRO A 54 -7.19 41.70 -3.55
C PRO A 54 -8.15 40.59 -3.10
N SER A 55 -7.70 39.67 -2.23
CA SER A 55 -8.57 38.63 -1.70
C SER A 55 -9.79 39.27 -1.01
N SER A 56 -10.98 38.81 -1.39
CA SER A 56 -12.27 39.33 -0.90
C SER A 56 -12.69 38.77 0.46
N GLN A 57 -11.88 37.88 1.03
CA GLN A 57 -12.14 37.30 2.35
C GLN A 57 -12.10 38.39 3.45
N PRO A 58 -12.98 38.35 4.46
CA PRO A 58 -13.04 39.36 5.52
C PRO A 58 -11.74 39.49 6.34
N SER A 59 -10.89 38.46 6.32
CA SER A 59 -9.56 38.43 6.95
C SER A 59 -8.72 37.36 6.24
N PRO A 60 -8.20 37.65 5.03
CA PRO A 60 -7.50 36.66 4.26
C PRO A 60 -6.23 36.24 5.01
N GLN A 61 -5.99 34.93 5.12
CA GLN A 61 -4.80 34.37 5.76
C GLN A 61 -3.82 33.77 4.76
N ARG A 62 -4.19 33.79 3.46
CA ARG A 62 -3.46 33.18 2.35
C ARG A 62 -3.89 33.79 1.02
N HIS A 63 -3.07 33.58 0.00
CA HIS A 63 -3.43 33.81 -1.41
C HIS A 63 -4.41 32.73 -1.89
N ASP A 64 -5.24 33.05 -2.87
CA ASP A 64 -6.18 32.12 -3.49
C ASP A 64 -5.90 32.04 -5.00
N ILE A 65 -5.65 30.84 -5.52
CA ILE A 65 -5.54 30.52 -6.93
C ILE A 65 -6.76 29.69 -7.32
N ASP A 66 -7.51 30.17 -8.31
CA ASP A 66 -8.69 29.51 -8.86
C ASP A 66 -8.58 29.31 -10.38
N PHE A 67 -9.47 28.48 -10.92
CA PHE A 67 -9.47 28.04 -12.32
C PHE A 67 -10.81 28.34 -12.99
N ARG A 68 -11.54 29.36 -12.53
CA ARG A 68 -12.89 29.67 -13.02
C ARG A 68 -12.90 30.10 -14.50
N GLU A 69 -11.81 30.69 -14.96
CA GLU A 69 -11.61 31.22 -16.32
C GLU A 69 -10.74 30.28 -17.19
N LEU A 70 -10.35 29.11 -16.69
CA LEU A 70 -9.51 28.16 -17.41
C LEU A 70 -10.36 27.39 -18.44
N SER A 71 -10.03 27.53 -19.73
CA SER A 71 -10.79 26.90 -20.82
C SER A 71 -10.38 25.45 -21.09
N ASP A 72 -9.07 25.20 -21.22
CA ASP A 72 -8.49 23.86 -21.27
C ASP A 72 -7.97 23.48 -19.87
N PRO A 73 -8.58 22.49 -19.20
CA PRO A 73 -8.23 22.17 -17.82
C PRO A 73 -6.90 21.42 -17.68
N LYS A 74 -6.25 21.02 -18.78
CA LYS A 74 -5.01 20.23 -18.75
C LYS A 74 -3.77 21.11 -18.88
N ILE A 75 -3.14 21.41 -17.75
CA ILE A 75 -1.91 22.18 -17.66
C ILE A 75 -0.71 21.27 -17.93
N LEU A 76 0.01 21.54 -19.03
CA LEU A 76 1.17 20.77 -19.47
C LEU A 76 2.47 21.48 -19.08
N LEU A 77 3.11 20.99 -18.03
CA LEU A 77 4.32 21.59 -17.49
C LEU A 77 5.54 21.31 -18.38
N GLN A 78 6.28 22.36 -18.71
CA GLN A 78 7.56 22.32 -19.41
C GLN A 78 8.74 22.26 -18.43
N SER A 79 8.55 22.73 -17.19
CA SER A 79 9.55 22.68 -16.13
C SER A 79 8.91 22.64 -14.74
N ALA A 80 9.69 22.38 -13.70
CA ALA A 80 9.19 22.38 -12.31
C ALA A 80 8.51 23.71 -11.97
N LEU A 81 7.34 23.66 -11.32
CA LEU A 81 6.66 24.84 -10.80
C LEU A 81 7.48 25.48 -9.66
N PRO A 82 7.36 26.80 -9.43
CA PRO A 82 7.98 27.42 -8.27
C PRO A 82 7.40 26.84 -6.96
N ASP A 83 8.24 26.73 -5.92
CA ASP A 83 7.80 26.27 -4.61
C ASP A 83 6.74 27.18 -4.00
N LEU A 84 5.77 26.62 -3.27
CA LEU A 84 4.76 27.35 -2.52
C LEU A 84 5.38 27.82 -1.19
N ILE A 85 5.98 29.01 -1.22
CA ILE A 85 6.76 29.61 -0.11
C ILE A 85 5.97 30.65 0.70
N THR A 86 4.68 30.81 0.38
CA THR A 86 3.72 31.69 1.08
C THR A 86 2.42 30.93 1.36
N PRO A 87 1.61 31.36 2.35
CA PRO A 87 0.27 30.82 2.55
C PRO A 87 -0.56 30.93 1.27
N ILE A 88 -1.04 29.81 0.74
CA ILE A 88 -1.75 29.77 -0.55
C ILE A 88 -2.77 28.62 -0.65
N ALA A 89 -3.93 28.87 -1.22
CA ALA A 89 -4.85 27.83 -1.69
C ALA A 89 -4.80 27.72 -3.21
N ILE A 90 -4.74 26.48 -3.72
CA ILE A 90 -4.90 26.14 -5.12
C ILE A 90 -6.14 25.25 -5.20
N ASP A 91 -7.22 25.77 -5.77
CA ASP A 91 -8.53 25.14 -5.69
C ASP A 91 -9.10 24.80 -7.09
N GLY A 92 -8.86 23.56 -7.52
CA GLY A 92 -9.39 22.99 -8.76
C GLY A 92 -10.91 22.84 -8.79
N THR A 93 -11.58 22.91 -7.64
CA THR A 93 -13.06 22.79 -7.56
C THR A 93 -13.77 24.04 -8.09
N THR A 94 -13.03 25.13 -8.27
CA THR A 94 -13.54 26.39 -8.82
C THR A 94 -13.77 26.34 -10.34
N HIS A 95 -13.24 25.33 -11.02
CA HIS A 95 -13.45 25.16 -12.46
C HIS A 95 -14.93 24.88 -12.77
N PRO A 96 -15.56 25.54 -13.77
CA PRO A 96 -17.02 25.45 -13.99
C PRO A 96 -17.55 24.04 -14.29
N ALA A 97 -16.71 23.17 -14.87
CA ALA A 97 -17.06 21.79 -15.17
C ALA A 97 -16.91 20.81 -13.98
N TYR A 98 -16.43 21.27 -12.81
CA TYR A 98 -16.28 20.42 -11.64
C TYR A 98 -17.65 20.03 -11.07
N GLN A 99 -17.81 18.74 -10.74
CA GLN A 99 -19.06 18.17 -10.25
C GLN A 99 -18.82 17.47 -8.91
N SER A 100 -19.39 18.01 -7.83
CA SER A 100 -19.18 17.51 -6.47
C SER A 100 -19.98 16.25 -6.14
N ASP A 101 -20.98 15.90 -6.95
CA ASP A 101 -21.92 14.80 -6.72
C ASP A 101 -21.45 13.45 -7.29
N ARG A 102 -20.45 13.45 -8.18
CA ARG A 102 -19.93 12.24 -8.83
C ARG A 102 -18.64 11.73 -8.18
N GLY A 103 -18.80 10.89 -7.15
CA GLY A 103 -17.69 10.27 -6.43
C GLY A 103 -17.03 9.08 -7.17
N PHE A 104 -15.77 8.78 -6.87
CA PHE A 104 -15.03 7.63 -7.39
C PHE A 104 -15.56 6.28 -6.87
N SER A 105 -16.01 6.23 -5.62
CA SER A 105 -16.50 5.03 -4.96
C SER A 105 -17.69 5.34 -4.05
N VAL A 106 -18.52 4.33 -3.79
CA VAL A 106 -19.66 4.46 -2.86
C VAL A 106 -19.18 4.65 -1.42
N GLU A 107 -18.12 3.94 -1.05
CA GLU A 107 -17.62 3.92 0.32
C GLU A 107 -16.96 5.25 0.73
N ILE A 108 -16.21 5.86 -0.20
CA ILE A 108 -15.61 7.18 -0.04
C ILE A 108 -15.89 7.98 -1.31
N PRO A 109 -16.88 8.90 -1.30
CA PRO A 109 -17.24 9.69 -2.47
C PRO A 109 -16.20 10.79 -2.68
N ILE A 110 -15.19 10.49 -3.49
CA ILE A 110 -14.15 11.45 -3.91
C ILE A 110 -14.53 11.98 -5.29
N PRO A 111 -14.90 13.27 -5.44
CA PRO A 111 -15.29 13.80 -6.73
C PRO A 111 -14.19 13.67 -7.78
N LYS A 112 -14.57 13.47 -9.04
CA LYS A 112 -13.62 13.46 -10.14
C LYS A 112 -13.09 14.89 -10.40
N PRO A 113 -11.76 15.12 -10.31
CA PRO A 113 -11.19 16.43 -10.61
C PRO A 113 -11.28 16.73 -12.11
N VAL A 114 -11.27 18.02 -12.44
CA VAL A 114 -11.27 18.50 -13.83
C VAL A 114 -9.90 19.05 -14.18
N VAL A 115 -9.39 19.96 -13.34
CA VAL A 115 -8.08 20.57 -13.53
C VAL A 115 -6.98 19.53 -13.34
N THR A 116 -6.11 19.42 -14.34
CA THR A 116 -5.04 18.44 -14.40
C THR A 116 -3.69 19.14 -14.48
N ILE A 117 -2.73 18.69 -13.69
CA ILE A 117 -1.33 19.13 -13.71
C ILE A 117 -0.46 17.93 -14.03
N THR A 118 0.22 17.97 -15.17
CA THR A 118 1.09 16.87 -15.63
C THR A 118 2.23 17.39 -16.49
N PRO A 119 3.40 16.73 -16.55
CA PRO A 119 4.44 17.10 -17.50
C PRO A 119 3.95 17.02 -18.96
N ALA A 120 4.47 17.91 -19.80
CA ALA A 120 4.29 17.82 -21.23
C ALA A 120 4.92 16.51 -21.77
N PRO A 121 4.44 15.97 -22.91
CA PRO A 121 5.01 14.75 -23.49
C PRO A 121 6.53 14.84 -23.64
N GLN A 122 7.24 13.80 -23.22
CA GLN A 122 8.71 13.69 -23.24
C GLN A 122 9.46 14.64 -22.29
N VAL A 123 8.76 15.49 -21.54
CA VAL A 123 9.36 16.32 -20.48
C VAL A 123 9.38 15.52 -19.18
N GLN A 124 10.51 15.54 -18.47
CA GLN A 124 10.66 14.91 -17.16
C GLN A 124 10.72 15.97 -16.08
N ILE A 125 9.82 15.87 -15.11
CA ILE A 125 9.76 16.76 -13.95
C ILE A 125 9.66 15.90 -12.71
N MET A 126 10.58 16.16 -11.77
CA MET A 126 10.72 15.38 -10.54
C MET A 126 9.51 15.50 -9.59
N ARG A 127 8.84 16.66 -9.60
CA ARG A 127 7.79 17.02 -8.64
C ARG A 127 6.67 17.82 -9.27
N GLY A 128 5.44 17.57 -8.83
CA GLY A 128 4.29 18.39 -9.17
C GLY A 128 4.27 19.70 -8.39
N LEU A 129 3.87 19.61 -7.11
CA LEU A 129 3.82 20.76 -6.21
C LEU A 129 4.77 20.58 -5.04
N SER A 130 5.59 21.60 -4.77
CA SER A 130 6.50 21.66 -3.62
C SER A 130 5.99 22.68 -2.60
N ILE A 131 5.67 22.24 -1.39
CA ILE A 131 5.07 23.03 -0.32
C ILE A 131 6.11 23.26 0.76
N THR A 132 6.37 24.53 1.09
CA THR A 132 7.32 24.89 2.15
C THR A 132 6.82 25.97 3.11
N SER A 133 5.55 26.38 2.94
CA SER A 133 4.88 27.37 3.77
C SER A 133 3.77 26.76 4.62
N ASP A 134 3.48 27.42 5.72
CA ASP A 134 2.27 27.17 6.50
C ASP A 134 1.01 27.55 5.69
N ASN A 135 -0.13 26.97 6.07
CA ASN A 135 -1.47 27.31 5.57
C ASN A 135 -1.65 27.15 4.07
N VAL A 136 -1.08 26.06 3.52
CA VAL A 136 -1.27 25.71 2.13
C VAL A 136 -2.42 24.72 1.97
N SER A 137 -3.29 24.94 0.98
CA SER A 137 -4.38 24.02 0.65
C SER A 137 -4.36 23.67 -0.83
N ILE A 138 -4.34 22.37 -1.14
CA ILE A 138 -4.41 21.82 -2.50
C ILE A 138 -5.68 21.00 -2.61
N LYS A 139 -6.60 21.42 -3.48
CA LYS A 139 -7.93 20.82 -3.57
C LYS A 139 -8.38 20.55 -4.99
N GLY A 140 -9.00 19.39 -5.22
CA GLY A 140 -9.77 19.13 -6.46
C GLY A 140 -8.92 19.01 -7.72
N LEU A 141 -7.66 18.60 -7.62
CA LEU A 141 -6.73 18.47 -8.74
C LEU A 141 -6.48 17.01 -9.12
N SER A 142 -6.22 16.77 -10.41
CA SER A 142 -5.52 15.57 -10.87
C SER A 142 -4.04 15.91 -11.07
N ILE A 143 -3.14 15.24 -10.35
CA ILE A 143 -1.69 15.48 -10.43
C ILE A 143 -1.03 14.13 -10.73
N TYR A 144 -0.30 14.03 -11.84
CA TYR A 144 0.35 12.77 -12.22
C TYR A 144 1.51 12.95 -13.22
N GLY A 145 2.36 11.93 -13.32
CA GLY A 145 3.45 11.84 -14.30
C GLY A 145 4.82 12.30 -13.80
N PHE A 146 4.95 12.60 -12.51
CA PHE A 146 6.15 13.19 -11.94
C PHE A 146 7.19 12.13 -11.56
N ASN A 147 8.28 12.06 -12.32
CA ASN A 147 9.39 11.15 -12.09
C ASN A 147 10.70 11.67 -12.73
N SER A 148 11.80 10.91 -12.62
CA SER A 148 13.02 11.14 -13.41
C SER A 148 13.63 9.83 -13.89
N ARG A 149 14.46 9.87 -14.95
CA ARG A 149 15.38 8.76 -15.28
C ARG A 149 16.29 8.47 -14.09
N HIS A 150 16.56 7.19 -13.84
CA HIS A 150 17.36 6.70 -12.72
C HIS A 150 18.70 7.44 -12.62
N TYR A 151 18.84 8.28 -11.60
CA TYR A 151 20.12 8.57 -11.00
C TYR A 151 20.13 7.80 -9.68
N GLU A 152 21.10 6.89 -9.51
CA GLU A 152 21.45 6.38 -8.20
C GLU A 152 21.63 7.59 -7.28
N THR A 153 20.87 7.64 -6.18
CA THR A 153 20.87 8.72 -5.18
C THR A 153 20.38 10.09 -5.66
N ALA A 154 19.19 10.17 -6.25
CA ALA A 154 18.48 11.46 -6.27
C ALA A 154 18.20 11.92 -4.83
N VAL A 155 18.85 13.01 -4.44
CA VAL A 155 18.89 13.52 -3.06
C VAL A 155 17.71 14.41 -2.67
N THR A 156 16.93 14.82 -3.66
CA THR A 156 15.65 15.50 -3.48
C THR A 156 14.52 14.51 -3.78
N PRO A 157 13.62 14.23 -2.82
CA PRO A 157 12.57 13.24 -3.02
C PRO A 157 11.62 13.56 -4.18
N LEU A 158 11.26 12.56 -4.97
CA LEU A 158 10.29 12.67 -6.06
C LEU A 158 8.85 12.63 -5.52
N GLY A 159 7.88 13.14 -6.29
CA GLY A 159 6.46 12.85 -6.05
C GLY A 159 5.49 13.91 -6.56
N ASP A 160 4.21 13.58 -6.58
CA ASP A 160 3.15 14.50 -7.03
C ASP A 160 3.06 15.74 -6.12
N ILE A 161 3.11 15.52 -4.80
CA ILE A 161 3.13 16.59 -3.80
C ILE A 161 4.26 16.34 -2.81
N PHE A 162 5.14 17.32 -2.66
CA PHE A 162 6.27 17.29 -1.72
C PHE A 162 6.09 18.37 -0.65
N ILE A 163 6.03 18.00 0.63
CA ILE A 163 5.92 18.92 1.77
C ILE A 163 7.23 18.91 2.55
N SER A 164 7.85 20.08 2.70
CA SER A 164 9.14 20.27 3.35
C SER A 164 9.21 21.58 4.15
N HIS A 165 10.38 21.87 4.72
CA HIS A 165 10.76 23.18 5.22
C HIS A 165 11.19 24.13 4.09
N ARG A 166 11.37 25.42 4.41
CA ARG A 166 11.61 26.55 3.47
C ARG A 166 12.84 26.44 2.57
N LEU A 167 13.79 25.60 2.93
CA LEU A 167 14.89 25.23 2.04
C LEU A 167 14.61 23.78 1.62
N PRO A 168 14.70 23.41 0.33
CA PRO A 168 14.83 21.99 0.00
C PRO A 168 15.99 21.40 0.80
N PRO A 169 16.04 20.08 1.05
CA PRO A 169 17.29 19.48 1.52
C PRO A 169 18.42 20.05 0.65
N PRO A 170 19.54 20.51 1.25
CA PRO A 170 20.56 21.27 0.55
C PRO A 170 20.89 20.62 -0.79
N ILE A 171 21.21 21.39 -1.83
CA ILE A 171 21.63 20.84 -3.13
C ILE A 171 22.82 19.90 -2.88
N THR A 172 22.56 18.60 -2.78
CA THR A 172 23.62 17.67 -2.35
C THR A 172 24.45 17.18 -3.54
N THR A 173 24.17 17.62 -4.77
CA THR A 173 25.03 17.34 -5.93
C THR A 173 26.41 17.96 -5.78
N GLU A 174 26.57 18.94 -4.87
CA GLU A 174 27.85 19.53 -4.47
C GLU A 174 28.41 18.94 -3.16
N GLN A 175 27.70 18.01 -2.50
CA GLN A 175 28.16 17.37 -1.27
C GLN A 175 29.03 16.15 -1.58
N GLN A 176 30.25 16.14 -1.06
CA GLN A 176 31.12 14.96 -1.13
C GLN A 176 30.84 13.99 0.03
N PRO A 177 30.72 12.68 -0.22
CA PRO A 177 30.59 11.67 0.83
C PRO A 177 31.83 11.61 1.74
N PRO A 178 31.68 11.29 3.05
CA PRO A 178 30.44 10.89 3.69
C PRO A 178 29.64 12.13 4.14
N ALA A 179 28.38 12.24 3.67
CA ALA A 179 27.42 13.22 4.14
C ALA A 179 26.99 12.87 5.58
N GLN A 180 27.90 13.04 6.53
CA GLN A 180 27.59 12.95 7.94
C GLN A 180 26.76 14.17 8.30
N PHE A 181 25.44 13.96 8.27
CA PHE A 181 24.39 14.83 8.78
C PHE A 181 24.17 16.10 7.95
N ALA A 182 23.15 16.08 7.09
CA ALA A 182 22.45 17.31 6.73
C ALA A 182 21.85 17.87 8.02
N PRO A 183 22.47 18.86 8.69
CA PRO A 183 21.98 19.29 9.99
C PRO A 183 20.76 20.16 9.73
N PHE A 184 19.61 19.76 10.28
CA PHE A 184 18.47 20.67 10.34
C PHE A 184 18.88 21.89 11.16
N HIS A 185 18.82 23.07 10.55
CA HIS A 185 19.06 24.32 11.24
C HIS A 185 17.77 24.80 11.91
N ASP A 186 17.84 25.69 12.90
CA ASP A 186 16.64 26.26 13.58
C ASP A 186 15.64 26.97 12.62
N ARG A 187 16.12 27.33 11.42
CA ARG A 187 15.33 27.92 10.34
C ARG A 187 14.58 26.88 9.49
N ASP A 188 14.96 25.62 9.54
CA ASP A 188 14.37 24.50 8.78
C ASP A 188 13.10 24.01 9.46
N ARG A 189 12.15 24.93 9.62
CA ARG A 189 10.89 24.68 10.31
C ARG A 189 9.91 23.93 9.39
N PRO A 190 9.18 22.93 9.92
CA PRO A 190 8.16 22.22 9.17
C PRO A 190 7.06 23.18 8.71
N ALA A 191 6.56 22.95 7.49
CA ALA A 191 5.31 23.55 7.05
C ALA A 191 4.16 23.08 7.97
N LYS A 192 3.29 24.00 8.38
CA LYS A 192 2.17 23.72 9.29
C LYS A 192 0.83 23.88 8.59
N ARG A 193 -0.16 23.07 9.01
CA ARG A 193 -1.56 23.22 8.58
C ARG A 193 -1.72 23.13 7.06
N VAL A 194 -1.02 22.17 6.45
CA VAL A 194 -1.17 21.84 5.03
C VAL A 194 -2.41 20.97 4.85
N ILE A 195 -3.26 21.28 3.86
CA ILE A 195 -4.47 20.54 3.54
C ILE A 195 -4.35 19.99 2.12
N ILE A 196 -4.43 18.68 1.95
CA ILE A 196 -4.50 18.00 0.65
C ILE A 196 -5.83 17.25 0.61
N GLU A 197 -6.77 17.75 -0.18
CA GLU A 197 -8.16 17.30 -0.13
C GLU A 197 -8.81 17.09 -1.50
N ASP A 198 -9.60 16.02 -1.66
CA ASP A 198 -10.39 15.77 -2.89
C ASP A 198 -9.55 15.69 -4.18
N ASN A 199 -8.28 15.28 -4.10
CA ASN A 199 -7.39 15.16 -5.26
C ASN A 199 -7.32 13.72 -5.80
N TRP A 200 -7.01 13.59 -7.10
CA TRP A 200 -6.57 12.32 -7.70
C TRP A 200 -5.07 12.41 -8.00
N LEU A 201 -4.29 11.57 -7.35
CA LEU A 201 -2.82 11.56 -7.45
C LEU A 201 -2.37 10.27 -8.15
N GLY A 202 -1.39 10.41 -9.04
CA GLY A 202 -0.81 9.34 -9.85
C GLY A 202 -1.65 8.88 -11.03
N ILE A 203 -2.88 9.41 -11.20
CA ILE A 203 -3.77 9.07 -12.31
C ILE A 203 -4.46 10.29 -12.94
N PRO A 204 -4.70 10.28 -14.26
CA PRO A 204 -5.56 11.22 -14.95
C PRO A 204 -7.05 11.09 -14.52
N PRO A 205 -7.88 12.12 -14.81
CA PRO A 205 -9.32 12.09 -14.47
C PRO A 205 -10.12 10.96 -15.14
N ASP A 206 -9.61 10.35 -16.22
CA ASP A 206 -10.25 9.19 -16.85
C ASP A 206 -9.98 7.87 -16.10
N GLY A 207 -9.14 7.88 -15.06
CA GLY A 207 -8.79 6.72 -14.25
C GLY A 207 -7.83 5.74 -14.93
N SER A 208 -7.33 6.06 -16.13
CA SER A 208 -6.38 5.22 -16.86
C SER A 208 -5.00 5.21 -16.18
N MET A 209 -4.21 4.18 -16.48
CA MET A 209 -2.79 4.16 -16.11
C MET A 209 -2.04 5.19 -16.96
N PRO A 210 -1.36 6.18 -16.38
CA PRO A 210 -0.56 7.11 -17.18
C PRO A 210 0.58 6.37 -17.88
N ALA A 211 0.93 6.81 -19.11
CA ALA A 211 2.06 6.25 -19.85
C ALA A 211 3.39 6.36 -19.08
N GLN A 212 3.50 7.38 -18.24
CA GLN A 212 4.61 7.62 -17.33
C GLN A 212 4.04 7.73 -15.91
N PRO A 213 4.19 6.72 -15.06
CA PRO A 213 3.71 6.79 -13.69
C PRO A 213 4.57 7.74 -12.85
N SER A 214 3.92 8.37 -11.87
CA SER A 214 4.59 9.14 -10.84
C SER A 214 5.42 8.24 -9.93
N ALA A 215 6.54 8.78 -9.43
CA ALA A 215 7.41 8.03 -8.52
C ALA A 215 6.75 7.78 -7.16
N PHE A 216 6.29 8.84 -6.49
CA PHE A 216 5.57 8.78 -5.21
C PHE A 216 4.35 9.70 -5.26
N GLY A 217 3.35 9.46 -4.41
CA GLY A 217 2.19 10.34 -4.33
C GLY A 217 2.49 11.58 -3.47
N ILE A 218 2.22 11.48 -2.17
CA ILE A 218 2.48 12.54 -1.21
C ILE A 218 3.74 12.20 -0.42
N TYR A 219 4.76 13.03 -0.57
CA TYR A 219 5.98 12.94 0.21
C TYR A 219 5.98 14.04 1.28
N LEU A 220 5.60 13.68 2.50
CA LEU A 220 5.58 14.54 3.68
C LEU A 220 6.93 14.46 4.41
N PHE A 221 7.95 15.07 3.82
CA PHE A 221 9.33 15.05 4.34
C PHE A 221 9.40 15.71 5.71
N HIS A 222 8.85 16.92 5.85
CA HIS A 222 8.88 17.69 7.09
C HIS A 222 7.65 18.61 7.19
N GLY A 223 6.63 18.21 7.94
CA GLY A 223 5.38 18.99 8.06
C GLY A 223 4.47 18.56 9.21
N ILE A 224 3.86 19.53 9.90
CA ILE A 224 3.06 19.32 11.12
C ILE A 224 1.61 19.71 10.89
N GLN A 225 0.66 19.02 11.53
CA GLN A 225 -0.77 19.27 11.37
C GLN A 225 -1.20 19.21 9.90
N THR A 226 -0.62 18.29 9.13
CA THR A 226 -0.99 18.07 7.73
C THR A 226 -2.26 17.21 7.70
N ASN A 227 -3.29 17.66 6.99
CA ASN A 227 -4.51 16.89 6.76
C ASN A 227 -4.54 16.38 5.31
N ILE A 228 -4.46 15.07 5.15
CA ILE A 228 -4.58 14.36 3.87
C ILE A 228 -5.90 13.63 3.89
N SER A 229 -6.92 14.17 3.21
CA SER A 229 -8.27 13.61 3.27
C SER A 229 -8.99 13.51 1.94
N ARG A 230 -9.75 12.42 1.74
CA ARG A 230 -10.57 12.23 0.53
C ARG A 230 -9.78 12.30 -0.77
N ASN A 231 -8.54 11.83 -0.77
CA ASN A 231 -7.74 11.71 -1.99
C ASN A 231 -7.79 10.28 -2.54
N LEU A 232 -7.81 10.17 -3.87
CA LEU A 232 -7.54 8.92 -4.57
C LEU A 232 -6.05 8.92 -4.93
N ILE A 233 -5.28 8.02 -4.33
CA ILE A 233 -3.82 7.93 -4.49
C ILE A 233 -3.52 6.58 -5.13
N ALA A 234 -3.24 6.60 -6.44
CA ALA A 234 -3.17 5.37 -7.21
C ALA A 234 -1.99 5.29 -8.17
N ASN A 235 -1.52 4.07 -8.39
CA ASN A 235 -0.60 3.72 -9.49
C ASN A 235 0.76 4.45 -9.48
N HIS A 236 1.27 4.78 -8.29
CA HIS A 236 2.64 5.27 -8.14
C HIS A 236 3.63 4.10 -8.24
N GLN A 237 4.80 4.37 -8.81
CA GLN A 237 5.91 3.41 -8.84
C GLN A 237 6.23 2.96 -7.41
N GLY A 238 6.49 3.90 -6.51
CA GLY A 238 6.72 3.68 -5.09
C GLY A 238 5.46 3.91 -4.24
N SER A 239 5.68 4.36 -2.99
CA SER A 239 4.62 4.55 -2.01
C SER A 239 3.64 5.66 -2.36
N GLY A 240 2.37 5.45 -2.00
CA GLY A 240 1.33 6.46 -2.15
C GLY A 240 1.55 7.64 -1.20
N ILE A 241 1.85 7.37 0.07
CA ILE A 241 2.23 8.39 1.06
C ILE A 241 3.52 7.96 1.74
N ILE A 242 4.46 8.90 1.90
CA ILE A 242 5.72 8.66 2.60
C ILE A 242 6.11 9.84 3.50
N THR A 243 6.75 9.56 4.63
CA THR A 243 7.39 10.55 5.51
C THR A 243 8.87 10.22 5.72
N ALA A 244 9.65 11.17 6.28
CA ALA A 244 11.08 10.95 6.51
C ALA A 244 11.65 11.63 7.76
N VAL A 245 11.26 12.87 8.08
CA VAL A 245 11.91 13.67 9.14
C VAL A 245 11.00 13.89 10.34
N ASP A 246 9.94 14.67 10.16
CA ASP A 246 9.01 15.02 11.24
C ASP A 246 7.62 15.23 10.64
N SER A 247 6.67 14.46 11.14
CA SER A 247 5.25 14.59 10.84
C SER A 247 4.39 14.34 12.06
N ARG A 248 4.17 15.40 12.85
CA ARG A 248 3.38 15.37 14.08
C ARG A 248 2.00 15.95 13.91
N ASP A 249 1.04 15.44 14.68
CA ASP A 249 -0.35 15.89 14.71
C ASP A 249 -1.05 15.85 13.33
N SER A 250 -0.48 15.10 12.38
CA SER A 250 -0.99 14.96 11.02
C SER A 250 -2.09 13.88 10.95
N VAL A 251 -3.01 14.02 10.01
CA VAL A 251 -4.15 13.11 9.83
C VAL A 251 -4.20 12.64 8.38
N ILE A 252 -4.24 11.32 8.19
CA ILE A 252 -4.49 10.66 6.92
C ILE A 252 -5.84 9.96 7.04
N GLN A 253 -6.89 10.53 6.45
CA GLN A 253 -8.24 10.02 6.65
C GLN A 253 -9.08 9.95 5.39
N GLN A 254 -9.95 8.94 5.31
CA GLN A 254 -10.92 8.83 4.21
C GLN A 254 -10.26 8.90 2.83
N ASN A 255 -9.05 8.37 2.65
CA ASN A 255 -8.41 8.26 1.34
C ASN A 255 -8.66 6.88 0.75
N VAL A 256 -8.62 6.79 -0.58
CA VAL A 256 -8.54 5.52 -1.31
C VAL A 256 -7.11 5.41 -1.84
N ILE A 257 -6.33 4.46 -1.32
CA ILE A 257 -4.91 4.26 -1.66
C ILE A 257 -4.74 2.90 -2.31
N GLN A 258 -4.53 2.86 -3.63
CA GLN A 258 -4.57 1.61 -4.38
C GLN A 258 -3.50 1.43 -5.46
N GLY A 259 -3.03 0.19 -5.64
CA GLY A 259 -2.17 -0.16 -6.77
C GLY A 259 -0.80 0.51 -6.79
N ASN A 260 -0.32 1.03 -5.67
CA ASN A 260 0.98 1.68 -5.57
C ASN A 260 2.10 0.66 -5.31
N GLY A 261 3.35 1.03 -5.58
CA GLY A 261 4.52 0.32 -5.08
C GLY A 261 5.09 -0.76 -6.00
N PHE A 262 4.77 -0.75 -7.29
CA PHE A 262 5.28 -1.75 -8.24
C PHE A 262 6.77 -1.58 -8.59
N ASP A 263 7.44 -0.51 -8.13
CA ASP A 263 8.88 -0.29 -8.23
C ASP A 263 9.44 0.50 -7.01
N GLY A 264 10.58 0.07 -6.47
CA GLY A 264 11.21 0.73 -5.31
C GLY A 264 10.50 0.45 -3.97
N MET A 265 9.98 1.50 -3.32
CA MET A 265 9.36 1.40 -1.98
C MET A 265 7.87 0.99 -2.10
N PRO A 266 7.48 -0.22 -1.69
CA PRO A 266 6.25 -0.82 -2.21
C PRO A 266 5.01 -0.54 -1.36
N ASP A 267 5.15 0.15 -0.23
CA ASP A 267 4.10 0.24 0.80
C ASP A 267 3.10 1.36 0.46
N ALA A 268 1.82 1.20 0.80
CA ALA A 268 0.81 2.22 0.51
C ALA A 268 1.06 3.51 1.31
N ILE A 269 1.30 3.36 2.61
CA ILE A 269 1.75 4.41 3.54
C ILE A 269 3.03 3.94 4.19
N ARG A 270 4.15 4.64 3.97
CA ARG A 270 5.45 4.38 4.59
C ARG A 270 5.83 5.51 5.53
N LEU A 271 6.03 5.22 6.82
CA LEU A 271 6.36 6.24 7.80
C LEU A 271 7.77 6.06 8.38
N GLU A 272 8.52 7.15 8.43
CA GLU A 272 9.88 7.22 8.93
C GLU A 272 10.12 8.60 9.56
N GLY A 273 10.99 8.66 10.57
CA GLY A 273 11.31 9.89 11.32
C GLY A 273 10.44 10.08 12.56
N ASN A 274 10.33 11.34 13.02
CA ASN A 274 9.55 11.73 14.19
C ASN A 274 8.06 11.86 13.84
N ILE A 275 7.29 10.81 14.10
CA ILE A 275 5.87 10.70 13.80
C ILE A 275 5.07 10.52 15.09
N ASP A 276 4.65 11.64 15.67
CA ASP A 276 3.92 11.65 16.94
C ASP A 276 2.49 12.19 16.81
N ARG A 277 1.55 11.51 17.49
CA ARG A 277 0.10 11.79 17.47
C ARG A 277 -0.54 11.78 16.07
N MET A 278 0.11 11.14 15.09
CA MET A 278 -0.47 10.96 13.77
C MET A 278 -1.66 10.00 13.81
N GLN A 279 -2.70 10.29 13.03
CA GLN A 279 -3.89 9.44 12.89
C GLN A 279 -4.04 8.97 11.45
N ILE A 280 -4.13 7.66 11.24
CA ILE A 280 -4.47 7.03 9.96
C ILE A 280 -5.83 6.37 10.15
N ARG A 281 -6.89 6.97 9.62
CA ARG A 281 -8.25 6.49 9.93
C ARG A 281 -9.23 6.45 8.77
N SER A 282 -10.11 5.45 8.78
CA SER A 282 -11.22 5.35 7.82
C SER A 282 -10.77 5.38 6.35
N ASN A 283 -9.55 4.89 6.05
CA ASN A 283 -9.04 4.79 4.68
C ASN A 283 -9.40 3.43 4.07
N ILE A 284 -9.49 3.40 2.73
CA ILE A 284 -9.50 2.15 1.95
C ILE A 284 -8.11 1.97 1.36
N ILE A 285 -7.40 0.92 1.77
CA ILE A 285 -6.05 0.63 1.31
C ILE A 285 -6.06 -0.73 0.62
N CYS A 286 -5.92 -0.75 -0.71
CA CYS A 286 -6.16 -1.96 -1.49
C CYS A 286 -5.15 -2.22 -2.60
N GLY A 287 -4.72 -3.46 -2.75
CA GLY A 287 -4.00 -3.87 -3.96
C GLY A 287 -2.61 -3.23 -4.11
N ASN A 288 -2.02 -2.69 -3.05
CA ASN A 288 -0.66 -2.15 -3.09
C ASN A 288 0.36 -3.30 -3.08
N ALA A 289 1.53 -3.06 -3.63
CA ALA A 289 2.56 -4.06 -3.82
C ALA A 289 3.12 -4.63 -2.50
N GLY A 290 3.27 -3.75 -1.50
CA GLY A 290 3.79 -4.01 -0.16
C GLY A 290 2.73 -3.89 0.92
N ALA A 291 3.11 -3.39 2.11
CA ALA A 291 2.19 -3.26 3.24
C ALA A 291 1.18 -2.12 3.02
N ALA A 292 0.06 -2.15 3.74
CA ALA A 292 -0.87 -1.02 3.78
C ALA A 292 -0.29 0.13 4.62
N VAL A 293 0.28 -0.20 5.78
CA VAL A 293 1.01 0.76 6.62
C VAL A 293 2.33 0.12 7.01
N PHE A 294 3.43 0.80 6.72
CA PHE A 294 4.78 0.35 7.03
C PHE A 294 5.50 1.38 7.88
N LEU A 295 5.77 1.06 9.14
CA LEU A 295 6.58 1.87 10.04
C LEU A 295 8.03 1.44 9.96
N PHE A 296 8.91 2.37 9.59
CA PHE A 296 10.35 2.14 9.54
C PHE A 296 11.05 3.04 10.56
N LYS A 297 11.35 2.47 11.73
CA LYS A 297 12.02 3.15 12.85
C LYS A 297 11.43 4.54 13.18
N PRO A 298 10.09 4.69 13.30
CA PRO A 298 9.52 5.97 13.70
C PRO A 298 9.86 6.28 15.17
N GLU A 299 9.99 7.57 15.47
CA GLU A 299 9.95 8.10 16.83
C GLU A 299 8.55 8.66 17.11
N GLY A 300 8.01 8.46 18.31
CA GLY A 300 6.64 8.88 18.65
C GLY A 300 5.60 7.77 18.43
N ALA A 301 4.34 8.09 18.73
CA ALA A 301 3.23 7.14 18.66
C ALA A 301 2.18 7.55 17.63
N ILE A 302 1.54 6.57 17.00
CA ILE A 302 0.51 6.79 15.98
C ILE A 302 -0.74 5.98 16.28
N ARG A 303 -1.86 6.35 15.67
CA ARG A 303 -3.09 5.56 15.69
C ARG A 303 -3.47 5.13 14.27
N VAL A 304 -3.67 3.84 14.05
CA VAL A 304 -4.17 3.26 12.80
C VAL A 304 -5.53 2.64 13.09
N GLN A 305 -6.62 3.32 12.70
CA GLN A 305 -7.97 2.99 13.17
C GLN A 305 -9.03 2.92 12.08
N ASP A 306 -9.94 1.97 12.13
CA ASP A 306 -11.10 1.90 11.20
C ASP A 306 -10.71 1.86 9.70
N ASN A 307 -9.53 1.34 9.36
CA ASN A 307 -9.13 1.23 7.95
C ASN A 307 -9.63 -0.09 7.34
N SER A 308 -10.03 -0.05 6.07
CA SER A 308 -10.33 -1.22 5.27
C SER A 308 -9.11 -1.61 4.44
N VAL A 309 -8.43 -2.67 4.84
CA VAL A 309 -7.16 -3.15 4.27
C VAL A 309 -7.39 -4.48 3.56
N LYS A 310 -7.20 -4.53 2.24
CA LYS A 310 -7.44 -5.77 1.47
C LYS A 310 -6.53 -5.96 0.26
N PHE A 311 -6.15 -7.19 -0.04
CA PHE A 311 -5.34 -7.55 -1.21
C PHE A 311 -4.02 -6.79 -1.34
N ASN A 312 -3.49 -6.25 -0.25
CA ASN A 312 -2.16 -5.64 -0.25
C ASN A 312 -1.12 -6.76 -0.29
N SER A 313 0.14 -6.38 -0.45
CA SER A 313 1.21 -7.35 -0.58
C SER A 313 1.08 -8.23 -1.85
N ARG A 314 0.66 -7.60 -2.96
CA ARG A 314 0.54 -8.30 -4.25
C ARG A 314 1.86 -8.86 -4.77
N PHE A 315 2.96 -8.16 -4.50
CA PHE A 315 4.28 -8.51 -5.05
C PHE A 315 5.32 -8.86 -3.99
N TYR A 316 5.14 -8.49 -2.72
CA TYR A 316 6.23 -8.60 -1.73
C TYR A 316 5.98 -9.49 -0.52
N ARG A 317 4.85 -10.22 -0.43
CA ARG A 317 4.50 -11.07 0.74
C ARG A 317 4.89 -10.42 2.08
N ARG A 318 4.33 -9.24 2.32
CA ARG A 318 4.46 -8.40 3.51
C ARG A 318 3.25 -8.52 4.42
N SER A 319 3.43 -8.16 5.68
CA SER A 319 2.32 -7.93 6.61
C SER A 319 1.42 -6.78 6.14
N ALA A 320 0.15 -6.79 6.55
CA ALA A 320 -0.77 -5.71 6.20
C ALA A 320 -0.37 -4.40 6.89
N ILE A 321 -0.10 -4.47 8.20
CA ILE A 321 0.41 -3.37 9.02
C ILE A 321 1.72 -3.84 9.66
N HIS A 322 2.82 -3.12 9.40
CA HIS A 322 4.13 -3.42 9.97
C HIS A 322 4.53 -2.32 10.95
N LEU A 323 4.81 -2.69 12.20
CA LEU A 323 5.09 -1.77 13.29
C LEU A 323 6.53 -1.90 13.77
N MET A 324 7.22 -0.77 13.83
CA MET A 324 8.46 -0.56 14.58
C MET A 324 8.24 0.59 15.52
N GLY A 325 8.84 0.55 16.71
CA GLY A 325 8.69 1.61 17.69
C GLY A 325 7.61 1.29 18.73
N ARG A 326 7.14 2.31 19.45
CA ARG A 326 6.43 2.12 20.71
C ARG A 326 5.16 2.94 20.86
N GLY A 327 4.22 2.40 21.62
CA GLY A 327 2.98 3.10 21.99
C GLY A 327 1.99 3.29 20.84
N HIS A 328 2.18 2.62 19.69
CA HIS A 328 1.24 2.69 18.59
C HIS A 328 -0.08 1.99 18.95
N ILE A 329 -1.19 2.50 18.43
CA ILE A 329 -2.51 1.88 18.60
C ILE A 329 -3.02 1.47 17.22
N VAL A 330 -3.34 0.19 17.06
CA VAL A 330 -3.96 -0.38 15.87
C VAL A 330 -5.30 -0.96 16.28
N SER A 331 -6.41 -0.31 15.92
CA SER A 331 -7.74 -0.77 16.34
C SER A 331 -8.80 -0.68 15.27
N ASP A 332 -9.84 -1.52 15.38
CA ASP A 332 -11.04 -1.42 14.55
C ASP A 332 -10.79 -1.57 13.03
N ASN A 333 -9.61 -2.03 12.61
CA ASN A 333 -9.29 -2.21 11.20
C ASN A 333 -9.90 -3.52 10.68
N ARG A 334 -10.38 -3.49 9.44
CA ARG A 334 -10.83 -4.67 8.68
C ARG A 334 -9.71 -5.09 7.75
N ILE A 335 -8.97 -6.13 8.11
CA ILE A 335 -7.81 -6.62 7.37
C ILE A 335 -8.17 -7.95 6.73
N SER A 336 -8.10 -8.02 5.40
CA SER A 336 -8.39 -9.26 4.70
C SER A 336 -7.49 -9.54 3.52
N ASN A 337 -7.46 -10.80 3.08
CA ASN A 337 -6.77 -11.24 1.87
C ASN A 337 -5.32 -10.75 1.83
N GLN A 338 -4.54 -11.11 2.85
CA GLN A 338 -3.15 -10.72 2.99
C GLN A 338 -2.24 -11.93 2.81
N THR A 339 -1.19 -11.78 2.02
CA THR A 339 -0.21 -12.84 1.73
C THR A 339 0.87 -12.97 2.81
N GLY A 340 0.90 -12.06 3.79
CA GLY A 340 1.69 -12.15 5.03
C GLY A 340 0.80 -12.10 6.26
N SER A 341 1.38 -11.75 7.41
CA SER A 341 0.66 -11.55 8.68
C SER A 341 -0.27 -10.32 8.65
N GLY A 342 -1.29 -10.27 9.49
CA GLY A 342 -2.22 -9.15 9.59
C GLY A 342 -1.53 -7.90 10.13
N VAL A 343 -1.09 -7.97 11.39
CA VAL A 343 -0.25 -6.96 12.04
C VAL A 343 1.04 -7.62 12.50
N THR A 344 2.18 -7.02 12.17
CA THR A 344 3.49 -7.49 12.61
C THR A 344 4.16 -6.42 13.46
N VAL A 345 4.74 -6.84 14.59
CA VAL A 345 5.55 -5.96 15.45
C VAL A 345 6.99 -6.44 15.44
N GLU A 346 7.89 -5.56 15.01
CA GLU A 346 9.30 -5.86 14.85
C GLU A 346 10.00 -6.00 16.22
N GLY A 347 10.94 -6.94 16.33
CA GLY A 347 11.74 -7.13 17.54
C GLY A 347 12.83 -6.06 17.74
N PHE A 348 13.31 -5.45 16.66
CA PHE A 348 14.44 -4.52 16.64
C PHE A 348 14.23 -3.30 15.71
N PRO A 349 14.63 -2.06 16.09
CA PRO A 349 15.30 -1.67 17.32
C PRO A 349 14.30 -1.24 18.41
N GLY A 350 13.71 -2.21 19.12
CA GLY A 350 12.99 -1.96 20.37
C GLY A 350 11.56 -1.46 20.19
N SER A 351 10.65 -2.37 19.86
CA SER A 351 9.21 -2.11 19.85
C SER A 351 8.54 -2.56 21.14
N ASP A 352 7.74 -1.70 21.77
CA ASP A 352 7.07 -1.95 23.06
C ASP A 352 5.72 -1.22 23.17
N ARG A 353 4.81 -1.69 24.02
CA ARG A 353 3.55 -0.96 24.36
C ARG A 353 2.63 -0.64 23.19
N ASN A 354 2.76 -1.36 22.09
CA ASN A 354 1.85 -1.27 20.96
C ASN A 354 0.56 -2.04 21.28
N ILE A 355 -0.57 -1.37 21.14
CA ILE A 355 -1.90 -1.91 21.45
C ILE A 355 -2.59 -2.27 20.14
N ILE A 356 -2.94 -3.55 19.96
CA ILE A 356 -3.51 -4.09 18.71
C ILE A 356 -4.81 -4.80 19.07
N ARG A 357 -5.96 -4.13 18.97
CA ARG A 357 -7.22 -4.68 19.51
C ARG A 357 -8.41 -4.36 18.62
N GLN A 358 -9.46 -5.16 18.73
CA GLN A 358 -10.73 -4.94 18.01
C GLN A 358 -10.57 -4.92 16.48
N ASN A 359 -9.48 -5.46 15.95
CA ASN A 359 -9.27 -5.61 14.52
C ASN A 359 -9.94 -6.90 14.04
N GLN A 360 -10.46 -6.89 12.81
CA GLN A 360 -11.06 -8.04 12.15
C GLN A 360 -10.09 -8.57 11.10
N PHE A 361 -9.83 -9.87 11.14
CA PHE A 361 -8.92 -10.55 10.23
C PHE A 361 -9.64 -11.65 9.46
N GLN A 362 -9.44 -11.69 8.14
CA GLN A 362 -10.03 -12.72 7.28
C GLN A 362 -9.10 -13.07 6.12
N PHE A 363 -8.93 -14.34 5.78
CA PHE A 363 -8.05 -14.77 4.69
C PHE A 363 -6.61 -14.23 4.83
N ILE A 364 -6.05 -14.34 6.03
CA ILE A 364 -4.65 -14.02 6.30
C ILE A 364 -3.82 -15.30 6.13
N GLU A 365 -2.76 -15.25 5.30
CA GLU A 365 -1.85 -16.39 5.13
C GLU A 365 -0.93 -16.58 6.34
N GLY A 366 -0.45 -15.48 6.94
CA GLY A 366 0.36 -15.45 8.16
C GLY A 366 -0.47 -15.47 9.45
N LEU A 367 0.12 -15.00 10.56
CA LEU A 367 -0.61 -14.79 11.81
C LEU A 367 -1.43 -13.49 11.76
N ASP A 368 -2.54 -13.44 12.49
CA ASP A 368 -3.31 -12.20 12.62
C ASP A 368 -2.49 -11.10 13.33
N ILE A 369 -1.79 -11.49 14.39
CA ILE A 369 -0.79 -10.66 15.07
C ILE A 369 0.49 -11.50 15.23
N ASP A 370 1.60 -10.95 14.75
CA ASP A 370 2.90 -11.62 14.70
C ASP A 370 3.94 -10.75 15.43
N LEU A 371 4.64 -11.33 16.40
CA LEU A 371 5.60 -10.61 17.24
C LEU A 371 7.00 -11.12 16.95
N ILE A 372 7.72 -10.46 16.04
CA ILE A 372 9.01 -10.95 15.56
C ILE A 372 10.01 -11.09 16.72
N HIS A 373 10.60 -12.28 16.83
CA HIS A 373 11.67 -12.56 17.75
C HIS A 373 12.91 -11.72 17.44
N ARG A 374 13.56 -11.14 18.45
CA ARG A 374 14.70 -10.22 18.27
C ARG A 374 15.91 -10.81 17.55
N ARG A 375 16.03 -12.14 17.54
CA ARG A 375 17.09 -12.85 16.81
C ARG A 375 16.73 -13.17 15.36
N ASN A 376 15.47 -13.00 14.97
CA ASN A 376 14.95 -13.26 13.64
C ASN A 376 15.05 -11.96 12.83
N VAL A 377 16.27 -11.68 12.37
CA VAL A 377 16.65 -10.46 11.63
C VAL A 377 16.76 -10.69 10.12
N GLY A 378 16.25 -11.83 9.63
CA GLY A 378 16.30 -12.17 8.21
C GLY A 378 15.35 -11.31 7.38
N GLU A 379 15.66 -11.11 6.09
CA GLU A 379 14.77 -10.40 5.16
C GLU A 379 13.38 -11.07 5.06
N ARG A 380 13.34 -12.40 5.20
CA ARG A 380 12.09 -13.15 5.27
C ARG A 380 11.26 -12.72 6.48
N ASP A 381 11.85 -12.72 7.67
CA ASP A 381 11.14 -12.45 8.92
C ASP A 381 10.55 -11.03 8.90
N PHE A 382 11.33 -10.07 8.40
CA PHE A 382 10.91 -8.70 8.18
C PHE A 382 9.71 -8.55 7.24
N ARG A 383 9.59 -9.45 6.25
CA ARG A 383 8.54 -9.41 5.24
C ARG A 383 7.30 -10.15 5.73
N VAL A 384 7.43 -11.44 6.03
CA VAL A 384 6.28 -12.31 6.30
C VAL A 384 5.95 -12.49 7.78
N GLY A 385 6.85 -12.08 8.69
CA GLY A 385 6.82 -12.48 10.10
C GLY A 385 7.57 -13.80 10.34
N ASP A 386 7.77 -14.16 11.61
CA ASP A 386 8.43 -15.42 12.01
C ASP A 386 7.46 -16.47 12.54
N GLY A 387 6.18 -16.12 12.63
CA GLY A 387 5.13 -17.02 13.05
C GLY A 387 5.07 -17.17 14.56
N ARG A 388 4.37 -18.21 15.03
CA ARG A 388 4.02 -18.32 16.45
C ARG A 388 5.26 -18.53 17.30
N ASN A 389 5.42 -17.68 18.30
CA ASN A 389 6.50 -17.82 19.25
C ASN A 389 6.21 -18.90 20.31
N PRO A 390 7.24 -19.59 20.81
CA PRO A 390 7.10 -20.47 21.96
C PRO A 390 6.71 -19.68 23.22
N LYS A 391 6.19 -20.37 24.23
CA LYS A 391 5.91 -19.76 25.53
C LYS A 391 7.19 -19.14 26.08
N ARG A 392 7.10 -17.88 26.51
CA ARG A 392 8.23 -17.12 27.04
C ARG A 392 8.16 -17.16 28.57
N ASP A 393 9.03 -17.94 29.19
CA ASP A 393 9.10 -18.18 30.64
C ASP A 393 10.47 -17.85 31.23
N SER A 394 11.37 -17.28 30.42
CA SER A 394 12.69 -16.81 30.87
C SER A 394 12.60 -15.50 31.66
N TYR A 395 13.65 -15.21 32.45
CA TYR A 395 13.83 -13.91 33.11
C TYR A 395 13.84 -12.73 32.12
N TYR A 396 14.27 -12.97 30.88
CA TYR A 396 14.40 -11.94 29.83
C TYR A 396 13.24 -11.95 28.83
N ARG A 397 12.14 -12.67 29.10
CA ARG A 397 11.02 -12.84 28.15
C ARG A 397 10.49 -11.55 27.52
N ARG A 398 10.51 -10.44 28.25
CA ARG A 398 10.02 -9.11 27.83
C ARG A 398 10.91 -8.43 26.79
N VAL A 399 12.07 -8.99 26.47
CA VAL A 399 12.97 -8.47 25.44
C VAL A 399 13.22 -9.45 24.31
N ASP A 400 12.60 -10.64 24.33
CA ASP A 400 12.88 -11.68 23.35
C ASP A 400 12.12 -11.47 22.04
N THR A 401 10.95 -10.84 22.06
CA THR A 401 10.10 -10.60 20.88
C THR A 401 9.67 -9.14 20.78
N GLY A 402 9.10 -8.78 19.63
CA GLY A 402 8.41 -7.52 19.42
C GLY A 402 7.37 -7.26 20.51
N ASN A 403 7.14 -5.98 20.76
CA ASN A 403 6.12 -5.45 21.67
C ASN A 403 6.36 -5.62 23.17
N ALA A 404 7.54 -6.01 23.63
CA ALA A 404 7.79 -6.39 25.03
C ALA A 404 6.87 -7.53 25.52
N ALA A 405 6.52 -8.43 24.59
CA ALA A 405 5.36 -9.29 24.59
C ALA A 405 5.00 -9.97 25.93
N ILE A 406 3.71 -9.91 26.24
CA ILE A 406 3.06 -10.89 27.12
C ILE A 406 2.82 -12.21 26.38
N ASN A 407 2.72 -13.31 27.13
CA ASN A 407 2.42 -14.61 26.52
C ASN A 407 1.02 -14.60 25.92
N SER A 408 0.86 -15.31 24.81
CA SER A 408 -0.46 -15.56 24.22
C SER A 408 -1.36 -16.25 25.25
N PRO A 409 -2.66 -15.91 25.33
CA PRO A 409 -3.59 -16.61 26.20
C PRO A 409 -3.61 -18.11 25.90
N GLU A 410 -3.80 -18.92 26.96
CA GLU A 410 -3.95 -20.36 26.87
C GLU A 410 -5.33 -20.74 27.39
N PHE A 411 -6.15 -21.36 26.54
CA PHE A 411 -7.38 -22.00 27.01
C PHE A 411 -7.06 -23.30 27.76
N LEU A 412 -7.83 -23.62 28.80
CA LEU A 412 -7.62 -24.85 29.59
C LEU A 412 -7.99 -26.14 28.84
N ALA A 413 -8.74 -26.02 27.75
CA ALA A 413 -9.11 -27.13 26.88
C ALA A 413 -8.99 -26.72 25.41
N ASN A 414 -8.69 -27.68 24.55
CA ASN A 414 -8.72 -27.51 23.09
C ASN A 414 -10.14 -27.61 22.51
N VAL A 415 -11.08 -28.19 23.28
CA VAL A 415 -12.49 -28.32 22.96
C VAL A 415 -13.32 -27.97 24.19
N PHE A 416 -14.30 -27.08 24.03
CA PHE A 416 -15.30 -26.78 25.06
C PHE A 416 -16.66 -27.33 24.63
N ASN A 417 -17.35 -27.96 25.57
CA ASN A 417 -18.64 -28.58 25.30
C ASN A 417 -19.77 -27.59 25.57
N ARG A 418 -20.76 -27.60 24.68
CA ARG A 418 -22.04 -26.95 24.90
C ARG A 418 -22.90 -27.83 25.82
N ILE A 419 -23.33 -27.26 26.94
CA ILE A 419 -24.16 -27.92 27.96
C ILE A 419 -25.35 -27.00 28.23
N ASP A 420 -26.57 -27.53 28.07
CA ASP A 420 -27.82 -26.78 28.23
C ASP A 420 -27.87 -25.48 27.41
N GLY A 421 -27.34 -25.55 26.18
CA GLY A 421 -27.28 -24.41 25.27
C GLY A 421 -26.18 -23.40 25.56
N LYS A 422 -25.40 -23.58 26.65
CA LYS A 422 -24.35 -22.67 27.08
C LYS A 422 -22.97 -23.28 26.96
N VAL A 423 -21.95 -22.44 26.76
CA VAL A 423 -20.54 -22.85 26.72
C VAL A 423 -19.79 -22.10 27.80
N GLY A 424 -19.21 -22.82 28.75
CA GLY A 424 -18.25 -22.27 29.71
C GLY A 424 -16.85 -22.35 29.10
N ILE A 425 -16.15 -21.23 29.06
CA ILE A 425 -14.76 -21.15 28.65
C ILE A 425 -13.89 -20.73 29.84
N ASP A 426 -12.72 -21.34 29.96
CA ASP A 426 -11.75 -21.06 31.00
C ASP A 426 -10.34 -21.04 30.39
N GLY A 427 -9.48 -20.16 30.90
CA GLY A 427 -8.11 -20.03 30.43
C GLY A 427 -7.20 -19.27 31.38
N ILE A 428 -5.95 -19.14 30.97
CA ILE A 428 -4.90 -18.38 31.66
C ILE A 428 -4.21 -17.42 30.69
N ALA A 429 -3.80 -16.26 31.20
CA ALA A 429 -2.88 -15.35 30.55
C ALA A 429 -2.01 -14.67 31.63
N ASP A 430 -1.17 -13.72 31.26
CA ASP A 430 -0.42 -12.94 32.25
C ASP A 430 -1.40 -12.24 33.24
N PRO A 431 -1.09 -12.15 34.55
CA PRO A 431 -1.97 -11.50 35.54
C PRO A 431 -2.29 -10.04 35.20
N HIS A 432 -3.48 -9.59 35.57
CA HIS A 432 -3.97 -8.23 35.37
C HIS A 432 -4.00 -7.73 33.91
N THR A 433 -4.10 -8.66 32.95
CA THR A 433 -4.24 -8.36 31.52
C THR A 433 -5.68 -8.44 31.07
N GLU A 434 -6.00 -7.75 29.98
CA GLU A 434 -7.29 -7.86 29.31
C GLU A 434 -7.20 -8.88 28.18
N VAL A 435 -8.12 -9.84 28.16
CA VAL A 435 -8.22 -10.91 27.18
C VAL A 435 -9.41 -10.64 26.27
N ASP A 436 -9.14 -10.38 25.00
CA ASP A 436 -10.15 -10.27 23.96
C ASP A 436 -10.37 -11.63 23.32
N ILE A 437 -11.60 -12.12 23.35
CA ILE A 437 -11.99 -13.41 22.79
C ILE A 437 -12.75 -13.19 21.50
N TYR A 438 -12.31 -13.87 20.44
CA TYR A 438 -12.84 -13.74 19.10
C TYR A 438 -13.45 -15.05 18.61
N ARG A 439 -14.52 -14.94 17.82
CA ARG A 439 -14.93 -15.99 16.89
C ARG A 439 -14.01 -15.95 15.67
N VAL A 440 -13.49 -17.11 15.30
CA VAL A 440 -12.60 -17.31 14.16
C VAL A 440 -13.43 -17.68 12.93
N LYS A 441 -13.13 -17.05 11.78
CA LYS A 441 -13.65 -17.47 10.46
C LYS A 441 -12.48 -17.78 9.53
N GLY A 442 -12.49 -18.97 8.94
CA GLY A 442 -11.32 -19.52 8.25
C GLY A 442 -10.16 -19.70 9.23
N LYS A 443 -9.16 -18.81 9.15
CA LYS A 443 -8.02 -18.76 10.09
C LYS A 443 -7.93 -17.46 10.91
N GLY A 444 -8.75 -16.46 10.61
CA GLY A 444 -8.60 -15.11 11.17
C GLY A 444 -9.53 -14.82 12.35
N LEU A 445 -9.07 -13.97 13.28
CA LEU A 445 -9.87 -13.34 14.34
C LEU A 445 -10.94 -12.42 13.71
N ALA A 446 -12.13 -12.96 13.44
CA ALA A 446 -13.11 -12.30 12.58
C ALA A 446 -14.11 -11.41 13.33
N GLU A 447 -14.49 -11.82 14.55
CA GLU A 447 -15.53 -11.13 15.33
C GLU A 447 -15.15 -11.13 16.81
N LEU A 448 -14.99 -9.94 17.40
CA LEU A 448 -14.79 -9.80 18.85
C LEU A 448 -16.09 -10.16 19.58
N LEU A 449 -16.03 -11.12 20.49
CA LEU A 449 -17.17 -11.55 21.29
C LEU A 449 -17.21 -10.86 22.65
N ILE A 450 -16.07 -10.77 23.34
CA ILE A 450 -15.99 -10.18 24.68
C ILE A 450 -14.54 -9.83 25.06
N THR A 451 -14.38 -8.86 25.96
CA THR A 451 -13.14 -8.55 26.67
C THR A 451 -13.29 -8.90 28.15
N ILE A 452 -12.34 -9.66 28.72
CA ILE A 452 -12.35 -10.13 30.11
C ILE A 452 -11.04 -9.75 30.79
N LYS A 453 -11.06 -9.37 32.07
CA LYS A 453 -9.83 -9.15 32.85
C LYS A 453 -9.38 -10.44 33.55
N THR A 454 -8.08 -10.74 33.50
CA THR A 454 -7.50 -11.80 34.31
C THR A 454 -7.43 -11.39 35.78
N ASN A 455 -7.56 -12.38 36.67
CA ASN A 455 -7.37 -12.18 38.10
C ASN A 455 -5.86 -12.14 38.48
N ALA A 456 -5.55 -12.08 39.78
CA ALA A 456 -4.18 -12.03 40.28
C ALA A 456 -3.36 -13.30 39.94
N GLU A 457 -4.02 -14.43 39.70
CA GLU A 457 -3.39 -15.68 39.26
C GLU A 457 -3.36 -15.82 37.73
N GLY A 458 -3.79 -14.81 36.97
CA GLY A 458 -3.83 -14.85 35.52
C GLY A 458 -5.00 -15.62 34.91
N LYS A 459 -5.97 -16.06 35.71
CA LYS A 459 -7.13 -16.83 35.24
C LYS A 459 -8.21 -15.92 34.65
N PHE A 460 -8.85 -16.39 33.58
CA PHE A 460 -10.07 -15.80 33.02
C PHE A 460 -11.12 -16.87 32.74
N SER A 461 -12.39 -16.51 32.84
CA SER A 461 -13.51 -17.38 32.49
C SER A 461 -14.73 -16.59 32.03
N HIS A 462 -15.54 -17.20 31.18
CA HIS A 462 -16.81 -16.63 30.74
C HIS A 462 -17.78 -17.70 30.29
N ARG A 463 -19.08 -17.37 30.30
CA ARG A 463 -20.13 -18.28 29.85
C ARG A 463 -20.92 -17.64 28.72
N PHE A 464 -20.88 -18.26 27.55
CA PHE A 464 -21.62 -17.81 26.38
C PHE A 464 -22.96 -18.53 26.24
N ASP A 465 -23.98 -17.79 25.81
CA ASP A 465 -25.32 -18.32 25.52
C ASP A 465 -25.55 -18.55 24.01
N ASN A 466 -24.71 -17.99 23.13
CA ASN A 466 -24.94 -17.90 21.69
C ASN A 466 -23.87 -18.58 20.81
N LEU A 467 -22.91 -19.30 21.40
CA LEU A 467 -21.95 -20.11 20.65
C LEU A 467 -22.60 -21.40 20.13
N GLN A 468 -22.24 -21.76 18.90
CA GLN A 468 -22.76 -22.96 18.23
C GLN A 468 -21.69 -24.04 18.13
N ALA A 469 -22.10 -25.30 18.03
CA ALA A 469 -21.16 -26.37 17.73
C ALA A 469 -20.55 -26.20 16.34
N GLY A 470 -19.23 -26.39 16.26
CA GLY A 470 -18.43 -26.04 15.09
C GLY A 470 -17.81 -24.64 15.14
N ASP A 471 -18.27 -23.75 16.03
CA ASP A 471 -17.61 -22.47 16.26
C ASP A 471 -16.16 -22.71 16.68
N THR A 472 -15.26 -21.90 16.15
CA THR A 472 -13.85 -21.86 16.55
C THR A 472 -13.58 -20.53 17.23
N LEU A 473 -12.89 -20.57 18.36
CA LEU A 473 -12.50 -19.38 19.11
C LEU A 473 -10.97 -19.23 19.16
N SER A 474 -10.53 -18.00 19.33
CA SER A 474 -9.16 -17.65 19.67
C SER A 474 -9.18 -16.38 20.53
N ALA A 475 -8.04 -16.00 21.10
CA ALA A 475 -7.96 -14.86 22.00
C ALA A 475 -6.61 -14.15 21.90
N ILE A 476 -6.57 -12.88 22.26
CA ILE A 476 -5.33 -12.12 22.48
C ILE A 476 -5.37 -11.55 23.89
N ALA A 477 -4.22 -11.38 24.51
CA ALA A 477 -4.10 -10.61 25.74
C ALA A 477 -3.54 -9.22 25.42
N THR A 478 -3.87 -8.24 26.25
CA THR A 478 -3.27 -6.92 26.23
C THR A 478 -2.94 -6.46 27.65
N ASP A 479 -1.72 -5.95 27.79
CA ASP A 479 -1.24 -5.24 28.96
C ASP A 479 -0.92 -3.79 28.55
N PRO A 480 -1.38 -2.77 29.28
CA PRO A 480 -1.07 -1.38 28.97
C PRO A 480 0.44 -1.04 28.98
N GLU A 481 1.24 -1.76 29.76
CA GLU A 481 2.68 -1.59 29.91
C GLU A 481 3.49 -2.49 28.96
N PHE A 482 2.96 -3.64 28.56
CA PHE A 482 3.68 -4.63 27.75
C PHE A 482 3.03 -4.93 26.39
N GLY A 483 2.03 -4.15 25.98
CA GLY A 483 1.40 -4.28 24.68
C GLY A 483 0.49 -5.51 24.54
N THR A 484 0.23 -5.87 23.28
CA THR A 484 -0.65 -6.98 22.89
C THR A 484 0.15 -8.22 22.51
N SER A 485 -0.38 -9.40 22.88
CA SER A 485 0.18 -10.72 22.54
C SER A 485 -0.10 -11.15 21.10
N GLU A 486 0.55 -12.23 20.67
CA GLU A 486 0.07 -13.04 19.55
C GLU A 486 -1.26 -13.74 19.90
N PRO A 487 -1.99 -14.28 18.91
CA PRO A 487 -3.21 -15.03 19.16
C PRO A 487 -2.97 -16.35 19.89
N ALA A 488 -3.93 -16.74 20.73
CA ALA A 488 -4.06 -18.05 21.36
C ALA A 488 -4.20 -19.17 20.33
N HIS A 489 -4.01 -20.41 20.75
CA HIS A 489 -4.36 -21.54 19.89
C HIS A 489 -5.87 -21.60 19.71
N HIS A 490 -6.29 -22.04 18.52
CA HIS A 490 -7.70 -22.17 18.21
C HIS A 490 -8.32 -23.28 19.05
N VAL A 491 -9.48 -23.00 19.62
CA VAL A 491 -10.29 -23.98 20.35
C VAL A 491 -11.64 -24.15 19.67
N ARG A 492 -12.22 -25.35 19.77
CA ARG A 492 -13.49 -25.66 19.11
C ARG A 492 -14.62 -25.82 20.10
N ILE A 493 -15.82 -25.46 19.66
CA ILE A 493 -17.05 -25.75 20.38
C ILE A 493 -17.66 -27.05 19.84
N ALA A 494 -17.97 -27.99 20.71
CA ALA A 494 -18.58 -29.27 20.37
C ALA A 494 -19.90 -29.51 21.13
N GLU A 495 -20.77 -30.33 20.55
CA GLU A 495 -21.88 -30.98 21.28
C GLU A 495 -21.36 -32.26 21.96
N LEU A 496 -21.92 -32.60 23.12
CA LEU A 496 -21.60 -33.87 23.79
C LEU A 496 -21.90 -35.05 22.85
N ASN A 497 -20.92 -35.96 22.65
CA ASN A 497 -21.05 -37.21 21.88
C ASN A 497 -21.35 -37.09 20.37
N GLN A 498 -21.05 -35.96 19.72
CA GLN A 498 -21.13 -35.88 18.25
C GLN A 498 -19.75 -35.66 17.61
N PRO A 499 -19.44 -36.36 16.50
CA PRO A 499 -18.24 -36.08 15.73
C PRO A 499 -18.31 -34.66 15.14
N VAL A 500 -17.18 -33.97 15.21
CA VAL A 500 -17.05 -32.57 14.81
C VAL A 500 -17.35 -32.41 13.31
N PRO A 501 -18.29 -31.53 12.91
CA PRO A 501 -18.54 -31.25 11.50
C PRO A 501 -17.30 -30.67 10.83
N VAL A 502 -16.98 -31.14 9.62
CA VAL A 502 -15.94 -30.56 8.78
C VAL A 502 -16.47 -29.25 8.18
N MET A 503 -15.79 -28.15 8.46
CA MET A 503 -16.19 -26.83 7.98
C MET A 503 -16.08 -26.78 6.45
N PRO A 504 -17.10 -26.26 5.74
CA PRO A 504 -17.01 -26.10 4.29
C PRO A 504 -15.88 -25.12 3.92
N PRO A 505 -15.21 -25.33 2.78
CA PRO A 505 -14.21 -24.39 2.28
C PRO A 505 -14.88 -23.03 2.00
N ASP A 506 -14.24 -21.97 2.49
CA ASP A 506 -14.69 -20.60 2.30
C ASP A 506 -14.59 -20.23 0.80
N PRO A 507 -15.67 -19.78 0.14
CA PRO A 507 -15.62 -19.41 -1.27
C PRO A 507 -14.61 -18.28 -1.51
N ARG A 508 -13.64 -18.52 -2.40
CA ARG A 508 -12.67 -17.50 -2.83
C ARG A 508 -13.43 -16.40 -3.56
N LEU A 509 -13.54 -15.22 -2.95
CA LEU A 509 -14.13 -14.05 -3.58
C LEU A 509 -13.14 -13.44 -4.59
N SER A 510 -13.65 -12.99 -5.73
CA SER A 510 -12.89 -12.21 -6.71
C SER A 510 -12.46 -10.86 -6.09
N PRO A 511 -11.21 -10.41 -6.29
CA PRO A 511 -10.70 -9.22 -5.62
C PRO A 511 -11.32 -7.94 -6.18
N GLN A 512 -12.17 -7.28 -5.39
CA GLN A 512 -12.69 -5.93 -5.69
C GLN A 512 -12.26 -4.93 -4.60
N CYS A 513 -11.61 -3.85 -5.01
CA CYS A 513 -11.06 -2.82 -4.10
C CYS A 513 -12.11 -1.83 -3.60
N THR A 514 -13.00 -1.39 -4.48
CA THR A 514 -14.07 -0.43 -4.18
C THR A 514 -15.31 -0.81 -4.98
N THR A 515 -16.46 -0.31 -4.52
CA THR A 515 -17.70 -0.42 -5.28
C THR A 515 -17.85 0.83 -6.15
N PRO A 516 -17.81 0.71 -7.50
CA PRO A 516 -18.09 1.84 -8.37
C PRO A 516 -19.49 2.39 -8.05
N PRO A 517 -19.71 3.71 -8.09
CA PRO A 517 -21.04 4.26 -7.96
C PRO A 517 -21.93 3.67 -9.07
N PRO A 518 -23.23 3.43 -8.78
CA PRO A 518 -24.15 3.02 -9.82
C PRO A 518 -24.12 4.07 -10.95
N PRO A 519 -24.06 3.64 -12.22
CA PRO A 519 -24.12 4.58 -13.33
C PRO A 519 -25.41 5.43 -13.22
N PRO A 520 -25.38 6.72 -13.61
CA PRO A 520 -26.58 7.54 -13.65
C PRO A 520 -27.68 6.82 -14.43
N VAL A 521 -28.91 6.89 -13.93
CA VAL A 521 -30.09 6.36 -14.63
C VAL A 521 -30.39 7.29 -15.81
N ASP A 522 -29.63 7.13 -16.89
CA ASP A 522 -30.08 7.59 -18.21
C ASP A 522 -31.16 6.60 -18.69
N ILE A 523 -32.22 7.13 -19.30
CA ILE A 523 -33.21 6.31 -20.00
C ILE A 523 -32.48 5.72 -21.22
N GLU A 524 -31.91 4.54 -21.01
CA GLU A 524 -31.14 3.83 -22.04
C GLU A 524 -32.11 3.39 -23.16
N PRO A 525 -31.77 3.61 -24.45
CA PRO A 525 -32.44 2.92 -25.54
C PRO A 525 -32.38 1.40 -25.32
N PRO A 526 -33.29 0.60 -25.91
CA PRO A 526 -33.43 -0.81 -25.58
C PRO A 526 -32.10 -1.56 -25.67
N PRO A 527 -31.85 -2.50 -24.74
CA PRO A 527 -30.53 -3.08 -24.55
C PRO A 527 -30.08 -3.82 -25.81
N PRO A 528 -28.83 -3.61 -26.27
CA PRO A 528 -28.25 -4.46 -27.29
C PRO A 528 -28.17 -5.91 -26.77
N PRO A 529 -28.18 -6.90 -27.67
CA PRO A 529 -28.14 -8.32 -27.31
C PRO A 529 -26.95 -8.62 -26.39
N PRO A 530 -27.09 -9.60 -25.47
CA PRO A 530 -26.05 -9.94 -24.51
C PRO A 530 -24.74 -10.27 -25.24
N PRO A 531 -23.59 -9.74 -24.76
CA PRO A 531 -22.31 -10.03 -25.37
C PRO A 531 -22.03 -11.54 -25.32
N PRO A 532 -21.40 -12.11 -26.36
CA PRO A 532 -21.02 -13.52 -26.38
C PRO A 532 -20.12 -13.85 -25.18
N ALA A 533 -20.24 -15.08 -24.67
CA ALA A 533 -19.40 -15.59 -23.59
C ALA A 533 -17.91 -15.35 -23.92
N PRO A 534 -17.08 -14.97 -22.94
CA PRO A 534 -15.68 -14.68 -23.18
C PRO A 534 -14.99 -15.92 -23.77
N PRO A 535 -14.12 -15.74 -24.77
CA PRO A 535 -13.38 -16.86 -25.36
C PRO A 535 -12.50 -17.52 -24.29
N THR A 536 -12.48 -18.85 -24.25
CA THR A 536 -11.57 -19.62 -23.38
C THR A 536 -10.24 -19.82 -24.09
N LEU A 537 -9.14 -19.43 -23.43
CA LEU A 537 -7.77 -19.57 -23.93
C LEU A 537 -7.03 -20.67 -23.16
N GLN A 538 -6.54 -21.70 -23.86
CA GLN A 538 -5.72 -22.75 -23.25
C GLN A 538 -4.24 -22.40 -23.35
N LEU A 539 -3.56 -22.31 -22.20
CA LEU A 539 -2.15 -21.98 -22.12
C LEU A 539 -1.36 -23.03 -21.34
N PRO A 540 -0.11 -23.33 -21.70
CA PRO A 540 0.71 -24.24 -20.92
C PRO A 540 0.90 -23.68 -19.50
N ARG A 541 0.91 -24.56 -18.50
CA ARG A 541 1.17 -24.19 -17.09
C ARG A 541 2.65 -24.02 -16.78
N GLN A 542 3.52 -24.72 -17.51
CA GLN A 542 4.94 -24.83 -17.17
C GLN A 542 5.82 -25.19 -18.36
N VAL A 543 7.13 -24.98 -18.16
CA VAL A 543 8.23 -25.48 -19.01
C VAL A 543 9.28 -26.21 -18.17
N HIS A 544 9.99 -27.15 -18.77
CA HIS A 544 10.93 -28.05 -18.09
C HIS A 544 12.40 -27.82 -18.48
N PHE A 545 13.30 -28.22 -17.58
CA PHE A 545 14.74 -28.04 -17.72
C PHE A 545 15.50 -29.37 -17.59
N ALA A 546 16.65 -29.47 -18.25
CA ALA A 546 17.60 -30.55 -18.05
C ALA A 546 18.23 -30.49 -16.65
N LEU A 547 18.84 -31.60 -16.24
CA LEU A 547 19.55 -31.69 -14.97
C LEU A 547 20.63 -30.60 -14.90
N ASP A 548 20.63 -29.86 -13.79
CA ASP A 548 21.62 -28.83 -13.49
C ASP A 548 21.73 -27.69 -14.53
N GLU A 549 20.74 -27.59 -15.43
CA GLU A 549 20.72 -26.57 -16.48
C GLU A 549 19.62 -25.52 -16.27
N ASP A 550 19.89 -24.31 -16.76
CA ASP A 550 18.95 -23.18 -16.84
C ASP A 550 18.73 -22.69 -18.28
N PHE A 551 19.21 -23.45 -19.29
CA PHE A 551 19.00 -23.15 -20.70
C PHE A 551 17.60 -23.56 -21.17
N ILE A 552 17.00 -22.74 -22.03
CA ILE A 552 15.71 -23.05 -22.65
C ILE A 552 15.96 -23.97 -23.84
N SER A 553 15.44 -25.20 -23.77
CA SER A 553 15.52 -26.15 -24.88
C SER A 553 14.67 -25.67 -26.07
N LYS A 554 14.94 -26.22 -27.26
CA LYS A 554 14.10 -25.94 -28.45
C LYS A 554 12.64 -26.36 -28.24
N ALA A 555 12.38 -27.39 -27.43
CA ALA A 555 11.02 -27.82 -27.11
C ALA A 555 10.35 -26.82 -26.16
N SER A 556 11.05 -26.39 -25.10
CA SER A 556 10.56 -25.39 -24.15
C SER A 556 10.30 -24.04 -24.82
N ALA A 557 11.15 -23.63 -25.78
CA ALA A 557 10.91 -22.43 -26.58
C ALA A 557 9.56 -22.46 -27.32
N LYS A 558 9.20 -23.59 -27.95
CA LYS A 558 7.89 -23.76 -28.62
C LYS A 558 6.71 -23.67 -27.65
N VAL A 559 6.90 -24.12 -26.40
CA VAL A 559 5.89 -23.97 -25.34
C VAL A 559 5.77 -22.50 -24.93
N LEU A 560 6.90 -21.81 -24.74
CA LEU A 560 6.94 -20.39 -24.39
C LEU A 560 6.35 -19.49 -25.48
N ASP A 561 6.49 -19.84 -26.76
CA ASP A 561 5.87 -19.11 -27.87
C ASP A 561 4.34 -19.00 -27.73
N LYS A 562 3.68 -20.04 -27.17
CA LYS A 562 2.24 -20.01 -26.86
C LYS A 562 1.91 -18.94 -25.81
N ILE A 563 2.76 -18.78 -24.79
CA ILE A 563 2.64 -17.74 -23.77
C ILE A 563 2.91 -16.36 -24.36
N VAL A 564 3.94 -16.21 -25.20
CA VAL A 564 4.27 -14.95 -25.88
C VAL A 564 3.10 -14.46 -26.72
N MET A 565 2.47 -15.34 -27.51
CA MET A 565 1.29 -14.97 -28.30
C MET A 565 0.18 -14.44 -27.40
N ALA A 566 -0.15 -15.13 -26.31
CA ALA A 566 -1.18 -14.69 -25.38
C ALA A 566 -0.87 -13.34 -24.74
N LEU A 567 0.37 -13.13 -24.29
CA LEU A 567 0.78 -11.86 -23.67
C LEU A 567 0.78 -10.70 -24.67
N LYS A 568 1.04 -10.95 -25.96
CA LYS A 568 0.92 -9.94 -27.02
C LYS A 568 -0.53 -9.63 -27.34
N THR A 569 -1.38 -10.64 -27.45
CA THR A 569 -2.82 -10.47 -27.73
C THR A 569 -3.55 -9.77 -26.60
N TYR A 570 -3.12 -10.02 -25.35
CA TYR A 570 -3.74 -9.46 -24.15
C TYR A 570 -2.71 -8.69 -23.31
N PRO A 571 -2.50 -7.40 -23.60
CA PRO A 571 -1.49 -6.58 -22.93
C PRO A 571 -1.69 -6.39 -21.42
N SER A 572 -2.93 -6.58 -20.91
CA SER A 572 -3.24 -6.44 -19.49
C SER A 572 -2.69 -7.58 -18.63
N ILE A 573 -2.48 -8.77 -19.22
CA ILE A 573 -2.06 -9.96 -18.48
C ILE A 573 -0.65 -9.73 -17.93
N THR A 574 -0.44 -10.01 -16.64
CA THR A 574 0.88 -10.06 -16.03
C THR A 574 1.21 -11.49 -15.63
N LEU A 575 2.50 -11.84 -15.65
CA LEU A 575 3.00 -13.20 -15.48
C LEU A 575 3.96 -13.27 -14.29
N GLU A 576 3.75 -14.23 -13.39
CA GLU A 576 4.75 -14.64 -12.39
C GLU A 576 5.33 -16.00 -12.78
N LEU A 577 6.67 -16.08 -12.73
CA LEU A 577 7.49 -17.23 -13.09
C LEU A 577 8.09 -17.81 -11.81
N ILE A 578 7.73 -19.02 -11.45
CA ILE A 578 8.27 -19.69 -10.26
C ILE A 578 9.13 -20.88 -10.68
N GLY A 579 10.41 -20.84 -10.34
CA GLY A 579 11.39 -21.84 -10.73
C GLY A 579 11.60 -22.89 -9.64
N HIS A 580 11.53 -24.15 -10.06
CA HIS A 580 11.63 -25.33 -9.22
C HIS A 580 12.82 -26.21 -9.64
N THR A 581 13.31 -27.00 -8.70
CA THR A 581 14.40 -27.96 -8.89
C THR A 581 14.04 -29.31 -8.31
N ASP A 582 14.83 -30.33 -8.65
CA ASP A 582 14.76 -31.63 -8.00
C ASP A 582 15.61 -31.66 -6.71
N PRO A 583 15.40 -32.61 -5.79
CA PRO A 583 15.88 -32.52 -4.41
C PRO A 583 17.33 -33.01 -4.20
N ARG A 584 18.11 -33.14 -5.27
CA ARG A 584 19.44 -33.80 -5.20
C ARG A 584 20.58 -32.87 -4.80
N ALA A 585 20.35 -31.56 -4.79
CA ALA A 585 21.33 -30.55 -4.37
C ALA A 585 20.94 -29.94 -3.01
N THR A 586 21.71 -28.97 -2.54
CA THR A 586 21.38 -28.25 -1.29
C THR A 586 20.27 -27.23 -1.53
N ASP A 587 19.45 -26.96 -0.51
CA ASP A 587 18.38 -25.96 -0.55
C ASP A 587 18.84 -24.61 -1.13
N ALA A 588 19.99 -24.11 -0.68
CA ALA A 588 20.57 -22.85 -1.15
C ALA A 588 20.91 -22.90 -2.64
N TYR A 589 21.52 -23.99 -3.11
CA TYR A 589 21.84 -24.19 -4.52
C TYR A 589 20.57 -24.26 -5.37
N ASN A 590 19.57 -24.99 -4.88
CA ASN A 590 18.32 -25.23 -5.57
C ASN A 590 17.46 -23.97 -5.71
N ILE A 591 17.43 -23.12 -4.68
CA ILE A 591 16.82 -21.78 -4.76
C ILE A 591 17.53 -20.94 -5.83
N GLU A 592 18.86 -20.97 -5.90
CA GLU A 592 19.61 -20.21 -6.91
C GLU A 592 19.37 -20.75 -8.33
N LEU A 593 19.44 -22.07 -8.53
CA LEU A 593 19.21 -22.72 -9.82
C LEU A 593 17.78 -22.48 -10.33
N GLY A 594 16.77 -22.60 -9.47
CA GLY A 594 15.41 -22.26 -9.84
C GLY A 594 15.25 -20.78 -10.20
N LEU A 595 15.97 -19.87 -9.54
CA LEU A 595 15.96 -18.45 -9.89
C LEU A 595 16.59 -18.19 -11.26
N ARG A 596 17.71 -18.86 -11.57
CA ARG A 596 18.35 -18.78 -12.90
C ARG A 596 17.41 -19.25 -14.00
N ARG A 597 16.69 -20.36 -13.79
CA ARG A 597 15.67 -20.88 -14.72
C ARG A 597 14.55 -19.87 -15.00
N SER A 598 13.95 -19.31 -13.96
CA SER A 598 12.92 -18.27 -14.12
C SER A 598 13.45 -17.03 -14.82
N ARG A 599 14.70 -16.64 -14.56
CA ARG A 599 15.37 -15.53 -15.28
C ARG A 599 15.62 -15.87 -16.75
N SER A 600 15.94 -17.11 -17.09
CA SER A 600 16.05 -17.56 -18.48
C SER A 600 14.72 -17.44 -19.22
N VAL A 601 13.61 -17.90 -18.60
CA VAL A 601 12.27 -17.72 -19.17
C VAL A 601 11.93 -16.24 -19.33
N SER A 602 12.17 -15.41 -18.31
CA SER A 602 11.95 -13.96 -18.39
C SER A 602 12.75 -13.32 -19.53
N ARG A 603 14.04 -13.64 -19.68
CA ARG A 603 14.88 -13.16 -20.79
C ARG A 603 14.32 -13.54 -22.14
N TYR A 604 13.81 -14.77 -22.28
CA TYR A 604 13.18 -15.24 -23.51
C TYR A 604 11.90 -14.47 -23.83
N LEU A 605 10.98 -14.32 -22.87
CA LEU A 605 9.75 -13.56 -23.08
C LEU A 605 10.04 -12.09 -23.44
N ARG A 606 11.05 -11.48 -22.80
CA ARG A 606 11.50 -10.12 -23.09
C ARG A 606 12.11 -9.99 -24.48
N SER A 607 12.94 -10.95 -24.92
CA SER A 607 13.50 -10.93 -26.28
C SER A 607 12.42 -11.08 -27.35
N GLN A 608 11.26 -11.65 -27.00
CA GLN A 608 10.08 -11.71 -27.85
C GLN A 608 9.19 -10.47 -27.77
N GLY A 609 9.57 -9.44 -27.02
CA GLY A 609 8.86 -8.15 -26.94
C GLY A 609 7.81 -8.05 -25.83
N VAL A 610 7.83 -8.95 -24.83
CA VAL A 610 7.03 -8.77 -23.61
C VAL A 610 7.72 -7.76 -22.70
N ALA A 611 6.97 -6.75 -22.25
CA ALA A 611 7.50 -5.68 -21.42
C ALA A 611 7.98 -6.22 -20.04
N PRO A 612 9.16 -5.81 -19.53
CA PRO A 612 9.73 -6.33 -18.29
C PRO A 612 8.82 -6.22 -17.07
N GLU A 613 8.08 -5.11 -16.95
CA GLU A 613 7.14 -4.81 -15.86
C GLU A 613 5.97 -5.79 -15.77
N ARG A 614 5.74 -6.59 -16.82
CA ARG A 614 4.71 -7.62 -16.85
C ARG A 614 5.19 -8.98 -16.33
N ILE A 615 6.47 -9.12 -15.98
CA ILE A 615 7.07 -10.41 -15.63
C ILE A 615 7.71 -10.35 -14.24
N VAL A 616 7.18 -11.14 -13.32
CA VAL A 616 7.76 -11.37 -11.99
C VAL A 616 8.51 -12.70 -11.99
N VAL A 617 9.67 -12.75 -11.34
CA VAL A 617 10.53 -13.95 -11.28
C VAL A 617 10.77 -14.34 -9.82
N ARG A 618 10.53 -15.61 -9.48
CA ARG A 618 10.81 -16.23 -8.18
C ARG A 618 11.41 -17.63 -8.34
N SER A 619 11.86 -18.19 -7.21
CA SER A 619 12.20 -19.60 -7.07
C SER A 619 11.68 -20.17 -5.77
N GLN A 620 11.35 -21.46 -5.80
CA GLN A 620 11.01 -22.27 -4.63
C GLN A 620 12.02 -23.42 -4.40
N GLY A 621 13.08 -23.51 -5.21
CA GLY A 621 14.02 -24.64 -5.15
C GLY A 621 13.29 -25.98 -5.19
N GLU A 622 13.68 -26.93 -4.33
CA GLU A 622 12.99 -28.22 -4.23
C GLU A 622 11.78 -28.21 -3.28
N SER A 623 11.43 -27.09 -2.65
CA SER A 623 10.43 -27.05 -1.58
C SER A 623 8.99 -27.39 -2.04
N GLN A 624 8.74 -27.42 -3.36
CA GLN A 624 7.45 -27.72 -3.98
C GLN A 624 7.56 -28.77 -5.10
N ARG A 625 7.86 -29.99 -4.69
CA ARG A 625 7.92 -31.17 -5.57
C ARG A 625 6.52 -31.59 -6.01
N LEU A 626 6.41 -32.09 -7.24
CA LEU A 626 5.14 -32.62 -7.77
C LEU A 626 4.81 -33.97 -7.16
N THR A 627 5.82 -34.78 -6.84
CA THR A 627 5.65 -36.09 -6.20
C THR A 627 6.77 -36.34 -5.20
N ASN A 628 6.52 -37.24 -4.23
CA ASN A 628 7.55 -37.73 -3.32
C ASN A 628 8.42 -38.84 -3.94
N GLN A 629 8.16 -39.20 -5.20
CA GLN A 629 8.88 -40.28 -5.88
C GLN A 629 10.28 -39.81 -6.30
N SER A 630 11.23 -40.72 -6.29
CA SER A 630 12.67 -40.41 -6.40
C SER A 630 13.31 -41.10 -7.61
N ASP A 631 12.61 -41.05 -8.75
CA ASP A 631 13.08 -41.58 -10.03
C ASP A 631 13.35 -40.46 -11.05
N VAL A 632 14.12 -40.80 -12.10
CA VAL A 632 14.59 -39.85 -13.12
C VAL A 632 13.48 -39.11 -13.86
N ILE A 633 12.28 -39.72 -13.99
CA ILE A 633 11.14 -39.09 -14.66
C ILE A 633 10.52 -38.05 -13.72
N ASN A 634 10.34 -38.39 -12.44
CA ASN A 634 9.82 -37.45 -11.45
C ASN A 634 10.79 -36.27 -11.20
N TYR A 635 12.10 -36.51 -11.19
CA TYR A 635 13.06 -35.41 -11.15
C TYR A 635 12.96 -34.49 -12.38
N ALA A 636 12.78 -35.05 -13.57
CA ALA A 636 12.57 -34.25 -14.77
C ALA A 636 11.29 -33.40 -14.72
N ARG A 637 10.24 -33.86 -14.05
CA ARG A 637 9.02 -33.09 -13.80
C ARG A 637 9.23 -31.99 -12.75
N ASP A 638 10.00 -32.28 -11.70
CA ASP A 638 10.30 -31.31 -10.64
C ASP A 638 11.10 -30.11 -11.18
N ARG A 639 12.00 -30.34 -12.15
CA ARG A 639 12.77 -29.30 -12.85
C ARG A 639 11.93 -28.48 -13.82
N ARG A 640 11.19 -27.52 -13.31
CA ARG A 640 10.26 -26.70 -14.10
C ARG A 640 10.26 -25.23 -13.72
N VAL A 641 9.68 -24.41 -14.59
CA VAL A 641 9.17 -23.07 -14.25
C VAL A 641 7.67 -23.07 -14.46
N GLU A 642 6.93 -22.75 -13.40
CA GLU A 642 5.47 -22.60 -13.43
C GLU A 642 5.06 -21.16 -13.74
N PHE A 643 3.91 -21.03 -14.41
CA PHE A 643 3.33 -19.78 -14.85
C PHE A 643 2.07 -19.45 -14.06
N PHE A 644 2.04 -18.27 -13.44
CA PHE A 644 0.86 -17.71 -12.80
C PHE A 644 0.47 -16.43 -13.53
N LEU A 645 -0.77 -16.39 -14.03
CA LEU A 645 -1.29 -15.26 -14.81
C LEU A 645 -2.22 -14.43 -13.92
N PHE A 646 -2.07 -13.11 -13.99
CA PHE A 646 -2.93 -12.14 -13.31
C PHE A 646 -3.49 -11.13 -14.33
N ASN A 647 -4.49 -10.35 -13.93
CA ASN A 647 -5.13 -9.34 -14.78
C ASN A 647 -5.70 -9.92 -16.11
N THR A 648 -6.46 -11.01 -15.99
CA THR A 648 -7.10 -11.74 -17.11
C THR A 648 -8.51 -11.21 -17.43
N GLN A 649 -8.77 -9.91 -17.24
CA GLN A 649 -10.12 -9.36 -17.42
C GLN A 649 -10.64 -9.63 -18.85
N GLY A 650 -11.83 -10.21 -18.96
CA GLY A 650 -12.52 -10.45 -20.24
C GLY A 650 -12.14 -11.73 -20.99
N ILE A 651 -11.24 -12.58 -20.46
CA ILE A 651 -10.88 -13.89 -21.03
C ILE A 651 -10.82 -14.94 -19.93
N GLU A 652 -11.35 -16.13 -20.19
CA GLU A 652 -11.14 -17.29 -19.32
C GLU A 652 -9.84 -17.99 -19.72
N ILE A 653 -8.90 -18.18 -18.80
CA ILE A 653 -7.64 -18.87 -19.08
C ILE A 653 -7.65 -20.24 -18.41
N GLN A 654 -7.48 -21.28 -19.22
CA GLN A 654 -7.28 -22.64 -18.74
C GLN A 654 -5.80 -23.02 -18.84
N LEU A 655 -5.14 -23.17 -17.70
CA LEU A 655 -3.75 -23.64 -17.65
C LEU A 655 -3.69 -25.15 -17.78
N ILE A 656 -3.09 -25.63 -18.87
CA ILE A 656 -2.94 -27.05 -19.19
C ILE A 656 -1.58 -27.58 -18.76
N ASP A 657 -1.57 -28.73 -18.12
CA ASP A 657 -0.36 -29.47 -17.81
C ASP A 657 0.12 -30.17 -19.08
N GLN A 658 1.34 -29.87 -19.49
CA GLN A 658 1.99 -30.43 -20.67
C GLN A 658 3.37 -30.95 -20.29
N GLN A 659 3.83 -32.02 -20.95
CA GLN A 659 5.16 -32.62 -20.75
C GLN A 659 5.92 -32.79 -22.08
N GLU A 660 5.54 -32.03 -23.11
CA GLU A 660 6.13 -32.09 -24.47
C GLU A 660 7.61 -31.67 -24.48
N ASP A 661 8.04 -30.89 -23.48
CA ASP A 661 9.40 -30.38 -23.33
C ASP A 661 10.18 -31.02 -22.17
N ILE A 662 9.69 -32.15 -21.63
CA ILE A 662 10.38 -32.86 -20.54
C ILE A 662 11.75 -33.39 -20.98
N GLN A 663 12.76 -33.16 -20.14
CA GLN A 663 14.16 -33.52 -20.41
C GLN A 663 14.61 -34.57 -19.38
N ILE A 664 14.47 -35.85 -19.75
CA ILE A 664 14.85 -36.98 -18.91
C ILE A 664 16.36 -37.21 -19.07
N GLU A 665 17.06 -37.35 -17.96
CA GLU A 665 18.49 -37.70 -17.94
C GLU A 665 18.71 -39.06 -18.61
N GLY A 666 19.77 -39.16 -19.43
CA GLY A 666 20.15 -40.43 -20.04
C GLY A 666 20.44 -41.49 -18.97
N ARG A 667 20.03 -42.73 -19.25
CA ARG A 667 20.54 -43.89 -18.53
C ARG A 667 22.05 -44.01 -18.66
#